data_AF-A0A147K4P2-F1
#
_entry.id   AF-A0A147K4P2-F1
#
_cell.length_a   1.000
_cell.length_b   1.000
_cell.length_c   1.000
_cell.angle_alpha   90.00
_cell.angle_beta   90.00
_cell.angle_gamma   90.00
#
_symmetry.space_group_name_H-M   'P 1'
#
loop_
_entity.id
_entity.type
_entity.pdbx_description
1 polymer ?
#
loop_
_entity_poly.entity_id
_entity_poly.type
_entity_poly.pdbx_seq_one_letter_code
_entity_poly.pdbx_strand_id
1 'polypeptide(L)'
;MEKYKEQSTDTVIILGEQTVHAEISSIITSERTYFLNLYGEQGSGKTELLQQLQNEFSFKRFITVKEEDDLIQEEDMGKIFVMDDVDHLFSREQFKEMMLKLFSHHSHAKVIFTSKNKFFLETLPGIHHYTYEVGNRVFSLQEFRQYVGSPKIVQLIQGIELPEFIIKNTYLFASYCRNFNYVVEVLKRIGEKGQGRKLSPKEFITLLTSSSLFSKLQQDLVIDTKHVDNSDYLFMVRTKDKVEKLRDLLLKYYPEDSLMLEVMKNQFNSSFIDDTFNLPISYEDKVLNVCLTYDPVDLIVKLLGPRDIITELKEREVGEATFTYSIVDKAKLILKDIGMNILDEPKGIEHFFERFQENNQLVIKDKLNKEYMIGLGISTFQDLEHIFYEMISFYGTYLFGSLSQFLEEYNRQQPANRIYEKRITFGQYIGLFTFINKLRNQEEYQLKFVQLNVDTLIPKDIIRKIEEISSFRNFFSHFQKVQNFDIPYTTYVNRIQKLYRHTIQLVELFINHNVFPEIIKIKEVIFDEFGRRLFVATDWKKSEIRFSLSGITNTIDIYSHYYILRKKQRIAINPILIPRYLDGNQDRFRGEEYDASSQTQFQQGTTLLSKIELPNASRVLDVGCGNGRTTIELWKKNQTATIDAFDLSKSMIETALKNQEEQEISRDSIHFYPMNAMDLEATSAYDVVFSNATLHWVVESKEMYAKLFRALKPNGFLAVHQGGAGCYVGLHDIVKRAIDLLDLEMYYQNWTYPIYYPSKNDFEHLLKVTGFTNVQVESVETDGSEYLDLEENFANAGMLPYLHRLPTQLQDKLKKTYLELCKKEEANKYTHRLYAFGVKGDL
;
A
#
# COMPACT_ATOMS: atom_id res chain seq x y z
N MET A 1 44.33 -24.45 4.91
CA MET A 1 44.75 -23.04 4.74
C MET A 1 45.14 -22.47 6.09
N GLU A 2 46.46 -22.39 6.35
CA GLU A 2 47.06 -21.86 7.58
C GLU A 2 47.13 -20.33 7.59
N LYS A 3 46.00 -19.65 7.85
CA LYS A 3 46.03 -18.18 7.99
C LYS A 3 45.05 -17.59 9.01
N TYR A 4 44.87 -18.24 10.16
CA TYR A 4 44.21 -17.61 11.32
C TYR A 4 44.76 -18.18 12.62
N LYS A 5 46.02 -17.85 12.94
CA LYS A 5 46.56 -17.93 14.30
C LYS A 5 47.49 -16.74 14.50
N GLU A 6 46.94 -15.67 15.08
CA GLU A 6 47.62 -14.83 16.07
C GLU A 6 46.63 -13.81 16.68
N GLN A 7 46.41 -13.99 17.99
CA GLN A 7 46.17 -12.97 19.03
C GLN A 7 45.20 -11.80 18.76
N SER A 8 44.01 -11.86 19.38
CA SER A 8 43.57 -10.82 20.33
C SER A 8 42.48 -11.38 21.24
N THR A 9 42.81 -11.61 22.52
CA THR A 9 41.83 -11.67 23.61
C THR A 9 41.28 -10.25 23.80
N ASP A 10 40.24 -9.89 23.07
CA ASP A 10 39.35 -8.76 23.39
C ASP A 10 38.14 -8.81 22.44
N THR A 11 37.07 -9.45 22.93
CA THR A 11 35.78 -9.64 22.25
C THR A 11 35.17 -8.29 21.86
N VAL A 12 34.82 -8.13 20.58
CA VAL A 12 33.99 -7.00 20.13
C VAL A 12 32.63 -7.13 20.79
N ILE A 13 32.17 -6.07 21.46
CA ILE A 13 30.80 -6.00 21.98
C ILE A 13 29.86 -5.95 20.77
N ILE A 14 29.00 -6.97 20.64
CA ILE A 14 27.94 -6.99 19.63
C ILE A 14 26.75 -6.26 20.24
N LEU A 15 26.43 -5.09 19.72
CA LEU A 15 25.29 -4.30 20.16
C LEU A 15 23.96 -4.97 19.81
N GLY A 16 22.99 -4.94 20.72
CA GLY A 16 21.60 -5.33 20.46
C GLY A 16 21.33 -6.84 20.44
N GLU A 17 22.31 -7.66 20.80
CA GLU A 17 22.17 -9.13 20.93
C GLU A 17 22.07 -9.56 22.40
N GLN A 18 21.97 -8.63 23.36
CA GLN A 18 21.99 -8.96 24.80
C GLN A 18 20.80 -9.83 25.22
N THR A 19 19.61 -9.59 24.65
CA THR A 19 18.42 -10.41 24.93
C THR A 19 18.57 -11.82 24.36
N VAL A 20 19.00 -11.94 23.10
CA VAL A 20 19.26 -13.24 22.45
C VAL A 20 20.32 -14.01 23.21
N HIS A 21 21.43 -13.34 23.57
CA HIS A 21 22.47 -13.90 24.41
C HIS A 21 21.92 -14.38 25.77
N ALA A 22 21.15 -13.56 26.49
CA ALA A 22 20.57 -13.95 27.78
C ALA A 22 19.59 -15.14 27.68
N GLU A 23 18.78 -15.20 26.62
CA GLU A 23 17.88 -16.34 26.36
C GLU A 23 18.67 -17.62 26.05
N ILE A 24 19.69 -17.54 25.20
CA ILE A 24 20.57 -18.68 24.90
C ILE A 24 21.29 -19.13 26.18
N SER A 25 21.80 -18.20 26.98
CA SER A 25 22.43 -18.48 28.27
C SER A 25 21.48 -19.18 29.25
N SER A 26 20.19 -18.81 29.24
CA SER A 26 19.14 -19.53 30.00
C SER A 26 18.89 -20.94 29.45
N ILE A 27 18.82 -21.13 28.13
CA ILE A 27 18.64 -22.46 27.51
C ILE A 27 19.81 -23.37 27.84
N ILE A 28 21.05 -22.87 27.72
CA ILE A 28 22.28 -23.62 28.01
C ILE A 28 22.25 -24.18 29.44
N THR A 29 21.71 -23.41 30.40
CA THR A 29 21.68 -23.75 31.82
C THR A 29 20.45 -24.58 32.24
N SER A 30 19.31 -24.39 31.60
CA SER A 30 18.03 -25.02 32.01
C SER A 30 17.69 -26.31 31.26
N GLU A 31 18.09 -26.44 29.99
CA GLU A 31 17.69 -27.56 29.15
C GLU A 31 18.69 -28.73 29.20
N ARG A 32 18.15 -29.95 29.21
CA ARG A 32 18.96 -31.19 29.24
C ARG A 32 19.36 -31.70 27.86
N THR A 33 18.46 -31.58 26.89
CA THR A 33 18.65 -32.05 25.50
C THR A 33 18.09 -31.00 24.55
N TYR A 34 18.94 -30.39 23.72
CA TYR A 34 18.50 -29.33 22.81
C TYR A 34 19.31 -29.29 21.51
N PHE A 35 18.68 -28.68 20.52
CA PHE A 35 19.23 -28.40 19.21
C PHE A 35 19.02 -26.91 18.89
N LEU A 36 20.10 -26.12 18.86
CA LEU A 36 20.07 -24.68 18.73
C LEU A 36 20.77 -24.22 17.44
N ASN A 37 20.02 -23.57 16.56
CA ASN A 37 20.54 -22.95 15.35
C ASN A 37 20.63 -21.43 15.49
N LEU A 38 21.83 -20.88 15.39
CA LEU A 38 22.07 -19.46 15.14
C LEU A 38 22.16 -19.26 13.63
N TYR A 39 21.17 -18.64 13.00
CA TYR A 39 21.17 -18.46 11.55
C TYR A 39 21.19 -16.99 11.12
N GLY A 40 21.65 -16.71 9.91
CA GLY A 40 21.76 -15.36 9.36
C GLY A 40 22.85 -15.26 8.30
N GLU A 41 22.94 -14.13 7.60
CA GLU A 41 23.92 -13.95 6.53
C GLU A 41 25.39 -13.92 7.02
N GLN A 42 26.35 -14.08 6.10
CA GLN A 42 27.77 -13.95 6.43
C GLN A 42 28.04 -12.55 7.01
N GLY A 43 28.68 -12.48 8.18
CA GLY A 43 28.92 -11.20 8.87
C GLY A 43 27.76 -10.70 9.73
N SER A 44 26.70 -11.51 9.89
CA SER A 44 25.63 -11.21 10.84
C SER A 44 26.05 -11.32 12.31
N GLY A 45 27.27 -11.74 12.63
CA GLY A 45 27.81 -11.79 13.99
C GLY A 45 27.59 -13.11 14.73
N LYS A 46 27.11 -14.15 14.04
CA LYS A 46 26.89 -15.50 14.60
C LYS A 46 28.15 -16.08 15.25
N THR A 47 29.29 -15.99 14.55
CA THR A 47 30.58 -16.52 15.02
C THR A 47 31.04 -15.80 16.29
N GLU A 48 30.99 -14.47 16.32
CA GLU A 48 31.31 -13.71 17.55
C GLU A 48 30.34 -14.01 18.70
N LEU A 49 29.02 -14.14 18.45
CA LEU A 49 28.05 -14.51 19.49
C LEU A 49 28.36 -15.92 20.03
N LEU A 50 28.69 -16.85 19.14
CA LEU A 50 29.08 -18.20 19.51
C LEU A 50 30.37 -18.20 20.36
N GLN A 51 31.35 -17.37 20.01
CA GLN A 51 32.59 -17.18 20.78
C GLN A 51 32.33 -16.53 22.14
N GLN A 52 31.42 -15.55 22.23
CA GLN A 52 31.02 -14.94 23.50
C GLN A 52 30.40 -15.97 24.44
N LEU A 53 29.48 -16.81 23.94
CA LEU A 53 28.90 -17.90 24.71
C LEU A 53 29.98 -18.91 25.15
N GLN A 54 30.93 -19.26 24.28
CA GLN A 54 32.07 -20.12 24.65
C GLN A 54 32.92 -19.49 25.78
N ASN A 55 33.13 -18.17 25.73
CA ASN A 55 33.91 -17.44 26.74
C ASN A 55 33.13 -17.26 28.06
N GLU A 56 31.84 -16.92 28.02
CA GLU A 56 30.99 -16.72 29.19
C GLU A 56 30.90 -18.00 30.03
N PHE A 57 30.66 -19.13 29.36
CA PHE A 57 30.43 -20.39 30.06
C PHE A 57 31.71 -21.13 30.48
N SER A 58 32.90 -20.62 30.13
CA SER A 58 34.27 -20.94 30.63
C SER A 58 34.45 -22.20 31.50
N PHE A 59 33.96 -23.38 31.10
CA PHE A 59 34.16 -24.65 31.79
C PHE A 59 34.13 -25.85 30.83
N LYS A 60 35.29 -26.51 30.65
CA LYS A 60 35.56 -27.95 30.36
C LYS A 60 34.70 -28.78 29.36
N ARG A 61 33.60 -28.29 28.77
CA ARG A 61 32.52 -29.13 28.18
C ARG A 61 31.99 -28.66 26.81
N PHE A 62 32.68 -27.75 26.12
CA PHE A 62 32.39 -27.40 24.72
C PHE A 62 33.31 -28.19 23.79
N ILE A 63 32.74 -28.96 22.86
CA ILE A 63 33.50 -29.65 21.82
C ILE A 63 33.29 -28.91 20.51
N THR A 64 34.37 -28.40 19.94
CA THR A 64 34.35 -27.87 18.58
C THR A 64 34.46 -29.06 17.62
N VAL A 65 33.38 -29.32 16.89
CA VAL A 65 33.28 -30.43 15.95
C VAL A 65 33.57 -29.89 14.56
N LYS A 66 34.54 -30.47 13.86
CA LYS A 66 34.87 -30.07 12.48
C LYS A 66 34.44 -31.12 11.47
N GLU A 67 34.46 -32.39 11.85
CA GLU A 67 34.11 -33.53 10.99
C GLU A 67 33.16 -34.50 11.71
N GLU A 68 32.52 -35.42 10.96
CA GLU A 68 31.55 -36.38 11.51
C GLU A 68 32.17 -37.32 12.56
N ASP A 69 33.46 -37.68 12.38
CA ASP A 69 34.20 -38.56 13.28
C ASP A 69 34.44 -37.94 14.68
N ASP A 70 34.31 -36.62 14.83
CA ASP A 70 34.48 -35.90 16.10
C ASP A 70 33.26 -36.06 17.03
N LEU A 71 32.14 -36.60 16.55
CA LEU A 71 30.86 -36.63 17.28
C LEU A 71 30.59 -37.92 18.08
N ILE A 72 31.34 -39.00 17.82
CA ILE A 72 30.98 -40.37 18.27
C ILE A 72 31.97 -40.89 19.33
N GLN A 73 32.36 -40.04 20.28
CA GLN A 73 33.24 -40.45 21.39
C GLN A 73 32.41 -40.69 22.67
N GLU A 74 32.52 -41.87 23.29
CA GLU A 74 31.75 -42.26 24.49
C GLU A 74 32.02 -41.33 25.70
N GLU A 75 33.17 -40.67 25.73
CA GLU A 75 33.59 -39.75 26.82
C GLU A 75 32.83 -38.40 26.83
N ASP A 76 31.91 -38.18 25.88
CA ASP A 76 31.28 -36.88 25.62
C ASP A 76 29.85 -36.72 26.18
N MET A 77 29.35 -37.70 26.93
CA MET A 77 28.03 -37.66 27.57
C MET A 77 27.83 -36.38 28.42
N GLY A 78 26.88 -35.54 28.01
CA GLY A 78 26.50 -34.28 28.69
C GLY A 78 27.33 -33.05 28.28
N LYS A 79 28.15 -33.13 27.23
CA LYS A 79 28.88 -32.00 26.63
C LYS A 79 28.01 -31.24 25.62
N ILE A 80 28.43 -30.01 25.29
CA ILE A 80 27.81 -29.15 24.28
C ILE A 80 28.66 -29.22 23.00
N PHE A 81 28.08 -29.73 21.93
CA PHE A 81 28.70 -29.77 20.61
C PHE A 81 28.48 -28.43 19.91
N VAL A 82 29.57 -27.83 19.44
CA VAL A 82 29.56 -26.55 18.75
C VAL A 82 30.14 -26.65 17.35
N MET A 83 29.37 -26.15 16.38
CA MET A 83 29.74 -26.17 14.97
C MET A 83 29.53 -24.78 14.37
N ASP A 84 30.60 -24.17 13.87
CA ASP A 84 30.50 -22.87 13.21
C ASP A 84 30.52 -23.07 11.68
N ASP A 85 29.67 -22.32 10.98
CA ASP A 85 29.54 -22.28 9.53
C ASP A 85 29.27 -23.66 8.89
N VAL A 86 28.21 -24.33 9.38
CA VAL A 86 27.92 -25.71 8.96
C VAL A 86 27.63 -25.84 7.47
N ASP A 87 27.11 -24.79 6.83
CA ASP A 87 26.81 -24.79 5.39
C ASP A 87 28.07 -24.83 4.52
N HIS A 88 29.24 -24.45 5.04
CA HIS A 88 30.51 -24.59 4.34
C HIS A 88 31.07 -26.02 4.48
N LEU A 89 30.76 -26.70 5.56
CA LEU A 89 31.33 -28.01 5.90
C LEU A 89 30.47 -29.18 5.43
N PHE A 90 29.14 -29.00 5.41
CA PHE A 90 28.19 -30.08 5.16
C PHE A 90 27.08 -29.63 4.21
N SER A 91 26.63 -30.53 3.34
CA SER A 91 25.32 -30.36 2.71
C SER A 91 24.20 -30.52 3.75
N ARG A 92 23.03 -29.95 3.47
CA ARG A 92 21.88 -30.00 4.39
C ARG A 92 21.47 -31.42 4.78
N GLU A 93 21.51 -32.36 3.83
CA GLU A 93 21.17 -33.78 4.08
C GLU A 93 22.25 -34.47 4.92
N GLN A 94 23.53 -34.26 4.62
CA GLN A 94 24.64 -34.79 5.42
C GLN A 94 24.57 -34.29 6.87
N PHE A 95 24.33 -32.98 7.06
CA PHE A 95 24.19 -32.41 8.39
C PHE A 95 22.97 -32.98 9.13
N LYS A 96 21.85 -33.19 8.43
CA LYS A 96 20.65 -33.81 8.99
C LYS A 96 20.92 -35.24 9.46
N GLU A 97 21.51 -36.08 8.61
CA GLU A 97 21.86 -37.46 8.97
C GLU A 97 22.81 -37.52 10.17
N MET A 98 23.82 -36.65 10.19
CA MET A 98 24.78 -36.53 11.28
C MET A 98 24.10 -36.16 12.61
N MET A 99 23.16 -35.21 12.60
CA MET A 99 22.40 -34.85 13.80
C MET A 99 21.51 -36.01 14.29
N LEU A 100 20.83 -36.71 13.38
CA LEU A 100 20.03 -37.89 13.73
C LEU A 100 20.89 -38.98 14.39
N LYS A 101 22.09 -39.25 13.85
CA LYS A 101 23.06 -40.18 14.45
C LYS A 101 23.44 -39.72 15.87
N LEU A 102 23.82 -38.46 16.05
CA LEU A 102 24.22 -37.92 17.35
C LEU A 102 23.12 -38.08 18.41
N PHE A 103 21.89 -37.66 18.10
CA PHE A 103 20.76 -37.75 19.03
C PHE A 103 20.31 -39.20 19.30
N SER A 104 20.56 -40.13 18.38
CA SER A 104 20.29 -41.56 18.61
C SER A 104 21.31 -42.24 19.53
N HIS A 105 22.55 -41.76 19.59
CA HIS A 105 23.61 -42.34 20.42
C HIS A 105 23.76 -41.65 21.80
N HIS A 106 23.30 -40.40 21.92
CA HIS A 106 23.44 -39.61 23.16
C HIS A 106 22.10 -39.06 23.65
N SER A 107 21.55 -39.68 24.71
CA SER A 107 20.23 -39.33 25.29
C SER A 107 20.14 -37.92 25.89
N HIS A 108 21.28 -37.22 26.06
CA HIS A 108 21.40 -35.86 26.59
C HIS A 108 22.26 -34.94 25.72
N ALA A 109 22.23 -35.14 24.40
CA ALA A 109 22.98 -34.30 23.48
C ALA A 109 22.52 -32.83 23.50
N LYS A 110 23.48 -31.91 23.49
CA LYS A 110 23.28 -30.46 23.42
C LYS A 110 24.07 -29.94 22.24
N VAL A 111 23.40 -29.37 21.24
CA VAL A 111 24.05 -28.90 20.01
C VAL A 111 23.75 -27.43 19.79
N ILE A 112 24.80 -26.64 19.53
CA ILE A 112 24.71 -25.26 19.07
C ILE A 112 25.48 -25.15 17.77
N PHE A 113 24.88 -24.58 16.74
CA PHE A 113 25.58 -24.39 15.48
C PHE A 113 25.18 -23.10 14.79
N THR A 114 26.05 -22.63 13.89
CA THR A 114 25.77 -21.47 13.05
C THR A 114 25.54 -21.88 11.60
N SER A 115 24.58 -21.22 10.95
CA SER A 115 24.22 -21.48 9.55
C SER A 115 23.81 -20.19 8.81
N LYS A 116 23.79 -20.23 7.47
CA LYS A 116 23.24 -19.19 6.61
C LYS A 116 21.73 -19.12 6.76
N ASN A 117 21.07 -20.27 6.75
CA ASN A 117 19.62 -20.40 6.66
C ASN A 117 19.02 -21.11 7.86
N LYS A 118 17.74 -20.87 8.11
CA LYS A 118 17.01 -21.60 9.13
C LYS A 118 16.99 -23.10 8.81
N PHE A 119 17.70 -23.86 9.64
CA PHE A 119 17.74 -25.31 9.60
C PHE A 119 16.56 -25.93 10.35
N PHE A 120 15.99 -26.99 9.79
CA PHE A 120 14.88 -27.75 10.37
C PHE A 120 15.26 -29.22 10.47
N LEU A 121 15.06 -29.80 11.65
CA LEU A 121 15.15 -31.23 11.90
C LEU A 121 13.74 -31.73 12.19
N GLU A 122 13.37 -32.90 11.66
CA GLU A 122 12.07 -33.52 11.94
C GLU A 122 11.90 -33.73 13.44
N THR A 123 10.69 -33.51 13.97
CA THR A 123 10.42 -33.55 15.42
C THR A 123 10.69 -34.95 15.97
N LEU A 124 11.80 -35.09 16.67
CA LEU A 124 12.12 -36.27 17.48
C LEU A 124 11.55 -36.08 18.90
N PRO A 125 10.90 -37.10 19.49
CA PRO A 125 10.37 -36.99 20.86
C PRO A 125 11.48 -36.67 21.87
N GLY A 126 11.28 -35.60 22.66
CA GLY A 126 12.18 -35.24 23.76
C GLY A 126 13.36 -34.33 23.41
N ILE A 127 13.44 -33.82 22.17
CA ILE A 127 14.45 -32.82 21.76
C ILE A 127 13.79 -31.44 21.66
N HIS A 128 14.37 -30.45 22.35
CA HIS A 128 13.93 -29.06 22.26
C HIS A 128 14.69 -28.34 21.14
N HIS A 129 13.95 -27.76 20.18
CA HIS A 129 14.52 -27.07 19.02
C HIS A 129 14.42 -25.55 19.20
N TYR A 130 15.55 -24.86 19.08
CA TYR A 130 15.64 -23.41 19.15
C TYR A 130 16.30 -22.88 17.88
N THR A 131 15.75 -21.80 17.34
CA THR A 131 16.31 -21.15 16.14
C THR A 131 16.29 -19.65 16.37
N TYR A 132 17.45 -19.01 16.30
CA TYR A 132 17.62 -17.58 16.48
C TYR A 132 18.23 -16.96 15.23
N GLU A 133 17.57 -15.93 14.70
CA GLU A 133 18.12 -15.12 13.62
C GLU A 133 19.06 -14.07 14.21
N VAL A 134 20.34 -14.17 13.88
CA VAL A 134 21.37 -13.21 14.30
C VAL A 134 21.50 -12.17 13.18
N GLY A 135 21.35 -10.89 13.51
CA GLY A 135 21.44 -9.79 12.54
C GLY A 135 20.35 -8.71 12.64
N ASN A 136 19.18 -9.03 13.21
CA ASN A 136 18.12 -8.05 13.52
C ASN A 136 18.33 -7.47 14.92
N ARG A 137 19.21 -6.48 15.02
CA ARG A 137 19.63 -5.90 16.29
C ARG A 137 18.74 -4.74 16.72
N VAL A 138 18.39 -4.67 18.00
CA VAL A 138 17.74 -3.50 18.60
C VAL A 138 18.66 -2.93 19.67
N PHE A 139 19.10 -1.70 19.48
CA PHE A 139 19.92 -0.96 20.44
C PHE A 139 19.61 0.53 20.31
N SER A 140 19.73 1.26 21.41
CA SER A 140 19.51 2.70 21.47
C SER A 140 20.67 3.48 20.85
N LEU A 141 20.39 4.72 20.46
CA LEU A 141 21.44 5.67 20.03
C LEU A 141 22.51 5.86 21.12
N GLN A 142 22.14 5.79 22.39
CA GLN A 142 23.08 5.95 23.50
C GLN A 142 24.05 4.77 23.60
N GLU A 143 23.56 3.54 23.45
CA GLU A 143 24.40 2.34 23.39
C GLU A 143 25.31 2.36 22.16
N PHE A 144 24.81 2.84 21.02
CA PHE A 144 25.63 3.03 19.82
C PHE A 144 26.76 4.05 20.02
N ARG A 145 26.51 5.16 20.73
CA ARG A 145 27.58 6.12 21.10
C ARG A 145 28.66 5.47 21.94
N GLN A 146 28.28 4.66 22.92
CA GLN A 146 29.23 3.97 23.78
C GLN A 146 30.08 2.99 22.96
N TYR A 147 29.48 2.28 22.01
CA TYR A 147 30.20 1.42 21.09
C TYR A 147 31.20 2.17 20.21
N VAL A 148 30.79 3.28 19.61
CA VAL A 148 31.66 4.13 18.79
C VAL A 148 32.79 4.74 19.63
N GLY A 149 32.52 5.06 20.90
CA GLY A 149 33.51 5.53 21.87
C GLY A 149 34.39 4.43 22.48
N SER A 150 34.21 3.16 22.11
CA SER A 150 35.04 2.07 22.63
C SER A 150 36.48 2.21 22.13
N PRO A 151 37.50 1.83 22.94
CA PRO A 151 38.91 1.99 22.55
C PRO A 151 39.26 1.41 21.18
N LYS A 152 38.63 0.28 20.81
CA LYS A 152 38.81 -0.39 19.52
C LYS A 152 38.26 0.41 18.35
N ILE A 153 37.06 0.98 18.49
CA ILE A 153 36.47 1.80 17.42
C ILE A 153 37.19 3.14 17.32
N VAL A 154 37.59 3.73 18.45
CA VAL A 154 38.44 4.94 18.47
C VAL A 154 39.76 4.70 17.74
N GLN A 155 40.39 3.53 17.92
CA GLN A 155 41.58 3.14 17.16
C GLN A 155 41.27 2.92 15.67
N LEU A 156 40.13 2.28 15.35
CA LEU A 156 39.68 2.01 13.98
C LEU A 156 39.45 3.30 13.17
N ILE A 157 38.85 4.31 13.80
CA ILE A 157 38.63 5.63 13.19
C ILE A 157 39.84 6.56 13.33
N GLN A 158 40.99 6.03 13.76
CA GLN A 158 42.26 6.76 13.92
C GLN A 158 42.16 8.01 14.82
N GLY A 159 41.31 7.96 15.85
CA GLY A 159 41.13 9.06 16.80
C GLY A 159 40.35 10.26 16.26
N ILE A 160 39.71 10.15 15.09
CA ILE A 160 38.85 11.20 14.54
C ILE A 160 37.64 11.43 15.44
N GLU A 161 37.39 12.69 15.81
CA GLU A 161 36.16 13.09 16.46
C GLU A 161 35.00 13.10 15.44
N LEU A 162 34.08 12.13 15.56
CA LEU A 162 32.95 12.01 14.65
C LEU A 162 31.91 13.10 14.94
N PRO A 163 31.55 13.92 13.94
CA PRO A 163 30.41 14.82 14.05
C PRO A 163 29.11 14.08 14.37
N GLU A 164 28.20 14.78 15.04
CA GLU A 164 26.92 14.25 15.48
C GLU A 164 26.09 13.65 14.33
N PHE A 165 26.09 14.30 13.16
CA PHE A 165 25.39 13.77 11.99
C PHE A 165 25.97 12.43 11.50
N ILE A 166 27.29 12.20 11.60
CA ILE A 166 27.91 10.91 11.23
C ILE A 166 27.50 9.81 12.20
N ILE A 167 27.49 10.11 13.50
CA ILE A 167 27.05 9.16 14.54
C ILE A 167 25.60 8.77 14.31
N LYS A 168 24.70 9.74 14.13
CA LYS A 168 23.27 9.46 13.92
C LYS A 168 22.99 8.72 12.60
N ASN A 169 23.67 9.08 11.51
CA ASN A 169 23.49 8.41 10.22
C ASN A 169 24.09 6.98 10.22
N THR A 170 25.23 6.78 10.86
CA THR A 170 25.83 5.44 11.01
C THR A 170 25.00 4.57 11.97
N TYR A 171 24.36 5.17 12.97
CA TYR A 171 23.38 4.50 13.83
C TYR A 171 22.18 4.00 13.03
N LEU A 172 21.52 4.89 12.26
CA LEU A 172 20.41 4.51 11.39
C LEU A 172 20.83 3.39 10.43
N PHE A 173 21.98 3.57 9.79
CA PHE A 173 22.55 2.55 8.93
C PHE A 173 22.73 1.19 9.64
N ALA A 174 23.22 1.20 10.88
CA ALA A 174 23.39 -0.01 11.69
C ALA A 174 22.06 -0.64 12.13
N SER A 175 20.99 0.15 12.29
CA SER A 175 19.64 -0.33 12.60
C SER A 175 18.95 -1.02 11.41
N TYR A 176 19.24 -0.59 10.18
CA TYR A 176 18.64 -1.18 8.97
C TYR A 176 19.48 -2.29 8.34
N CYS A 177 20.73 -2.45 8.76
CA CYS A 177 21.65 -3.41 8.17
C CYS A 177 21.66 -4.75 8.90
N ARG A 178 21.33 -5.84 8.18
CA ARG A 178 21.41 -7.22 8.70
C ARG A 178 22.86 -7.72 8.92
N ASN A 179 23.85 -6.98 8.44
CA ASN A 179 25.26 -7.35 8.44
C ASN A 179 26.15 -6.25 9.06
N PHE A 180 26.52 -6.43 10.33
CA PHE A 180 27.24 -5.40 11.10
C PHE A 180 28.66 -5.14 10.59
N ASN A 181 29.25 -6.07 9.83
CA ASN A 181 30.56 -5.84 9.21
C ASN A 181 30.54 -4.62 8.30
N TYR A 182 29.38 -4.30 7.72
CA TYR A 182 29.22 -3.11 6.90
C TYR A 182 29.31 -1.83 7.73
N VAL A 183 28.80 -1.84 8.97
CA VAL A 183 28.94 -0.70 9.91
C VAL A 183 30.40 -0.50 10.29
N VAL A 184 31.12 -1.58 10.59
CA VAL A 184 32.55 -1.54 10.91
C VAL A 184 33.39 -1.05 9.72
N GLU A 185 33.08 -1.51 8.52
CA GLU A 185 33.75 -1.08 7.28
C GLU A 185 33.50 0.42 6.98
N VAL A 186 32.27 0.92 7.21
CA VAL A 186 31.98 2.36 7.11
C VAL A 186 32.84 3.16 8.10
N LEU A 187 32.89 2.74 9.37
CA LEU A 187 33.71 3.38 10.40
C LEU A 187 35.21 3.37 10.05
N LYS A 188 35.72 2.24 9.58
CA LYS A 188 37.10 2.11 9.12
C LYS A 188 37.43 3.08 7.98
N ARG A 189 36.57 3.19 6.98
CA ARG A 189 36.76 4.11 5.85
C ARG A 189 36.71 5.58 6.27
N ILE A 190 35.87 5.92 7.24
CA ILE A 190 35.88 7.26 7.83
C ILE A 190 37.26 7.57 8.41
N GLY A 191 37.88 6.61 9.13
CA GLY A 191 39.26 6.70 9.59
C GLY A 191 40.26 6.94 8.47
N GLU A 192 40.23 6.10 7.43
CA GLU A 192 41.18 6.14 6.30
C GLU A 192 41.10 7.44 5.47
N LYS A 193 39.88 7.93 5.20
CA LYS A 193 39.62 9.12 4.37
C LYS A 193 39.66 10.42 5.16
N GLY A 194 39.38 10.35 6.46
CA GLY A 194 39.27 11.52 7.32
C GLY A 194 40.61 12.14 7.72
N GLN A 195 41.74 11.44 7.60
CA GLN A 195 43.10 11.99 7.83
C GLN A 195 43.24 12.84 9.12
N GLY A 196 42.51 12.51 10.20
CA GLY A 196 42.52 13.29 11.45
C GLY A 196 41.68 14.57 11.45
N ARG A 197 40.93 14.89 10.39
CA ARG A 197 39.99 16.04 10.32
C ARG A 197 38.52 15.58 10.35
N LYS A 198 37.64 16.52 10.70
CA LYS A 198 36.19 16.33 10.62
C LYS A 198 35.76 16.25 9.14
N LEU A 199 34.92 15.27 8.81
CA LEU A 199 34.31 15.13 7.49
C LEU A 199 33.05 16.01 7.39
N SER A 200 32.83 16.62 6.23
CA SER A 200 31.57 17.29 5.90
C SER A 200 30.47 16.29 5.48
N PRO A 201 29.18 16.67 5.53
CA PRO A 201 28.08 15.81 5.07
C PRO A 201 28.27 15.32 3.63
N LYS A 202 28.69 16.19 2.71
CA LYS A 202 28.95 15.84 1.31
C LYS A 202 30.09 14.84 1.14
N GLU A 203 31.16 14.97 1.93
CA GLU A 203 32.27 14.01 1.92
C GLU A 203 31.86 12.65 2.49
N PHE A 204 30.99 12.64 3.52
CA PHE A 204 30.43 11.42 4.07
C PHE A 204 29.52 10.69 3.06
N ILE A 205 28.65 11.40 2.33
CA ILE A 205 27.85 10.83 1.22
C ILE A 205 28.75 10.24 0.15
N THR A 206 29.76 10.99 -0.27
CA THR A 206 30.70 10.55 -1.30
C THR A 206 31.46 9.30 -0.86
N LEU A 207 31.84 9.22 0.42
CA LEU A 207 32.51 8.06 0.99
C LEU A 207 31.62 6.81 1.00
N LEU A 208 30.34 6.98 1.34
CA LEU A 208 29.36 5.90 1.27
C LEU A 208 29.15 5.45 -0.19
N THR A 209 28.74 6.37 -1.06
CA THR A 209 28.39 6.07 -2.48
C THR A 209 29.55 5.55 -3.33
N SER A 210 30.80 5.94 -3.05
CA SER A 210 31.98 5.46 -3.79
C SER A 210 32.48 4.07 -3.37
N SER A 211 31.84 3.43 -2.39
CA SER A 211 32.25 2.13 -1.87
C SER A 211 31.53 0.98 -2.58
N SER A 212 32.26 -0.08 -2.93
CA SER A 212 31.67 -1.37 -3.36
C SER A 212 30.80 -2.03 -2.29
N LEU A 213 30.93 -1.56 -1.04
CA LEU A 213 30.03 -1.88 0.06
C LEU A 213 28.63 -1.34 -0.19
N PHE A 214 28.54 -0.10 -0.67
CA PHE A 214 27.29 0.63 -0.82
C PHE A 214 26.49 0.15 -2.02
N SER A 215 27.17 -0.29 -3.09
CA SER A 215 26.48 -0.95 -4.21
C SER A 215 25.80 -2.27 -3.80
N LYS A 216 26.39 -3.05 -2.86
CA LYS A 216 25.74 -4.23 -2.28
C LYS A 216 24.56 -3.85 -1.39
N LEU A 217 24.73 -2.86 -0.53
CA LEU A 217 23.65 -2.37 0.34
C LEU A 217 22.48 -1.80 -0.45
N GLN A 218 22.75 -1.14 -1.57
CA GLN A 218 21.74 -0.67 -2.50
C GLN A 218 20.96 -1.81 -3.16
N GLN A 219 21.36 -3.08 -3.05
CA GLN A 219 20.54 -4.20 -3.56
C GLN A 219 19.32 -4.45 -2.65
N ASP A 220 19.44 -4.17 -1.36
CA ASP A 220 18.40 -4.46 -0.36
C ASP A 220 17.81 -3.22 0.31
N LEU A 221 18.52 -2.09 0.25
CA LEU A 221 18.14 -0.83 0.90
C LEU A 221 18.01 0.31 -0.11
N VAL A 222 17.04 1.19 0.14
CA VAL A 222 16.98 2.52 -0.47
C VAL A 222 17.59 3.50 0.51
N ILE A 223 18.56 4.27 0.03
CA ILE A 223 19.27 5.28 0.81
C ILE A 223 19.08 6.62 0.10
N ASP A 224 18.25 7.50 0.65
CA ASP A 224 17.98 8.83 0.09
C ASP A 224 18.90 9.88 0.69
N THR A 225 19.66 10.54 -0.17
CA THR A 225 20.66 11.55 0.18
C THR A 225 20.32 12.96 -0.31
N LYS A 226 19.14 13.19 -0.91
CA LYS A 226 18.78 14.42 -1.64
C LYS A 226 18.63 15.68 -0.76
N HIS A 227 18.57 15.54 0.56
CA HIS A 227 18.33 16.65 1.49
C HIS A 227 19.45 16.91 2.51
N VAL A 228 20.66 16.41 2.25
CA VAL A 228 21.76 16.45 3.24
C VAL A 228 22.76 17.59 2.99
N ASP A 229 22.48 18.45 2.02
CA ASP A 229 23.24 19.67 1.83
C ASP A 229 22.83 20.73 2.88
N ASN A 230 23.70 20.92 3.87
CA ASN A 230 23.79 22.08 4.80
C ASN A 230 22.94 22.14 6.09
N SER A 231 22.62 21.03 6.77
CA SER A 231 22.33 20.99 8.24
C SER A 231 22.13 19.55 8.73
N ASP A 232 21.93 19.36 10.06
CA ASP A 232 21.85 18.13 10.88
C ASP A 232 20.90 16.98 10.43
N TYR A 233 20.57 16.90 9.15
CA TYR A 233 19.60 15.94 8.61
C TYR A 233 20.18 14.53 8.44
N LEU A 234 19.28 13.57 8.68
CA LEU A 234 19.50 12.14 8.54
C LEU A 234 19.22 11.73 7.08
N PHE A 235 20.06 10.89 6.49
CA PHE A 235 19.66 10.10 5.33
C PHE A 235 18.51 9.21 5.74
N MET A 236 17.59 9.01 4.82
CA MET A 236 16.61 7.95 4.99
C MET A 236 17.18 6.65 4.51
N VAL A 237 17.01 5.62 5.32
CA VAL A 237 17.33 4.25 4.96
C VAL A 237 16.06 3.43 5.15
N ARG A 238 15.68 2.68 4.13
CA ARG A 238 14.56 1.72 4.19
C ARG A 238 14.90 0.47 3.40
N THR A 239 14.16 -0.61 3.63
CA THR A 239 14.25 -1.80 2.78
C THR A 239 13.59 -1.55 1.43
N LYS A 240 14.11 -2.20 0.38
CA LYS A 240 13.47 -2.23 -0.94
C LYS A 240 12.23 -3.10 -0.91
N ASP A 241 11.15 -2.60 -1.49
CA ASP A 241 9.93 -3.39 -1.71
C ASP A 241 10.18 -4.49 -2.75
N LYS A 242 9.35 -5.54 -2.73
CA LYS A 242 9.40 -6.65 -3.70
C LYS A 242 9.29 -6.17 -5.16
N VAL A 243 8.53 -5.12 -5.45
CA VAL A 243 8.43 -4.53 -6.80
C VAL A 243 9.69 -3.76 -7.17
N GLU A 244 10.34 -3.07 -6.23
CA GLU A 244 11.63 -2.42 -6.49
C GLU A 244 12.74 -3.46 -6.72
N LYS A 245 12.70 -4.58 -6.00
CA LYS A 245 13.59 -5.73 -6.25
C LYS A 245 13.35 -6.34 -7.62
N LEU A 246 12.10 -6.41 -8.08
CA LEU A 246 11.78 -6.82 -9.45
C LEU A 246 12.29 -5.80 -10.48
N ARG A 247 12.11 -4.49 -10.24
CA ARG A 247 12.67 -3.43 -11.09
C ARG A 247 14.17 -3.58 -11.23
N ASP A 248 14.89 -3.74 -10.13
CA ASP A 248 16.35 -3.86 -10.14
C ASP A 248 16.80 -5.14 -10.87
N LEU A 249 16.04 -6.23 -10.73
CA LEU A 249 16.26 -7.44 -11.50
C LEU A 249 16.11 -7.15 -13.01
N LEU A 250 15.07 -6.43 -13.45
CA LEU A 250 14.92 -6.08 -14.85
C LEU A 250 16.04 -5.13 -15.34
N LEU A 251 16.39 -4.11 -14.55
CA LEU A 251 17.47 -3.16 -14.88
C LEU A 251 18.83 -3.85 -14.99
N LYS A 252 19.08 -4.94 -14.24
CA LYS A 252 20.30 -5.75 -14.36
C LYS A 252 20.46 -6.34 -15.77
N TYR A 253 19.38 -6.77 -16.40
CA TYR A 253 19.39 -7.34 -17.76
C TYR A 253 19.17 -6.29 -18.85
N TYR A 254 18.54 -5.15 -18.51
CA TYR A 254 18.23 -4.05 -19.41
C TYR A 254 18.75 -2.71 -18.85
N PRO A 255 20.06 -2.44 -18.95
CA PRO A 255 20.65 -1.23 -18.39
C PRO A 255 20.33 0.05 -19.18
N GLU A 256 19.84 -0.08 -20.42
CA GLU A 256 19.57 1.05 -21.32
C GLU A 256 18.07 1.22 -21.62
N ASP A 257 17.59 2.46 -21.51
CA ASP A 257 16.19 2.87 -21.70
C ASP A 257 15.63 2.51 -23.08
N SER A 258 16.40 2.78 -24.14
CA SER A 258 16.03 2.48 -25.52
C SER A 258 15.86 0.97 -25.78
N LEU A 259 16.75 0.15 -25.22
CA LEU A 259 16.70 -1.31 -25.37
C LEU A 259 15.47 -1.90 -24.67
N MET A 260 15.20 -1.46 -23.44
CA MET A 260 14.02 -1.91 -22.69
C MET A 260 12.73 -1.54 -23.40
N LEU A 261 12.62 -0.32 -23.93
CA LEU A 261 11.47 0.13 -24.72
C LEU A 261 11.22 -0.78 -25.93
N GLU A 262 12.26 -1.09 -26.70
CA GLU A 262 12.16 -1.95 -27.88
C GLU A 262 11.66 -3.36 -27.52
N VAL A 263 12.26 -3.99 -26.50
CA VAL A 263 11.87 -5.34 -26.07
C VAL A 263 10.45 -5.34 -25.51
N MET A 264 10.09 -4.36 -24.70
CA MET A 264 8.74 -4.23 -24.13
C MET A 264 7.68 -4.09 -25.23
N LYS A 265 7.92 -3.23 -26.24
CA LYS A 265 7.01 -3.09 -27.39
C LYS A 265 6.77 -4.42 -28.10
N ASN A 266 7.85 -5.16 -28.35
CA ASN A 266 7.77 -6.45 -29.04
C ASN A 266 7.03 -7.53 -28.23
N GLN A 267 7.16 -7.54 -26.91
CA GLN A 267 6.63 -8.63 -26.05
C GLN A 267 5.21 -8.37 -25.49
N PHE A 268 4.80 -7.10 -25.37
CA PHE A 268 3.57 -6.72 -24.66
C PHE A 268 2.59 -5.85 -25.47
N ASN A 269 3.00 -5.28 -26.61
CA ASN A 269 2.15 -4.54 -27.57
C ASN A 269 1.01 -3.72 -26.94
N SER A 270 1.36 -2.70 -26.15
CA SER A 270 0.42 -1.88 -25.37
C SER A 270 0.81 -0.41 -25.43
N SER A 271 -0.17 0.49 -25.61
CA SER A 271 0.06 1.94 -25.63
C SER A 271 0.66 2.46 -24.33
N PHE A 272 0.39 1.78 -23.21
CA PHE A 272 0.99 2.07 -21.91
C PHE A 272 2.52 2.12 -21.93
N ILE A 273 3.17 1.32 -22.78
CA ILE A 273 4.63 1.24 -22.86
C ILE A 273 5.17 2.52 -23.50
N ASP A 274 4.57 2.96 -24.60
CA ASP A 274 4.91 4.22 -25.25
C ASP A 274 4.69 5.39 -24.29
N ASP A 275 3.54 5.44 -23.62
CA ASP A 275 3.19 6.51 -22.69
C ASP A 275 4.18 6.56 -21.52
N THR A 276 4.48 5.41 -20.90
CA THR A 276 5.41 5.30 -19.76
C THR A 276 6.82 5.75 -20.12
N PHE A 277 7.33 5.33 -21.28
CA PHE A 277 8.71 5.63 -21.66
C PHE A 277 8.90 7.06 -22.20
N ASN A 278 7.81 7.73 -22.57
CA ASN A 278 7.79 9.16 -22.92
C ASN A 278 7.67 10.08 -21.70
N LEU A 279 7.38 9.57 -20.50
CA LEU A 279 7.31 10.39 -19.29
C LEU A 279 8.67 11.04 -18.98
N PRO A 280 8.69 12.32 -18.54
CA PRO A 280 9.92 13.04 -18.17
C PRO A 280 10.40 12.64 -16.77
N ILE A 281 10.51 11.34 -16.52
CA ILE A 281 10.94 10.74 -15.25
C ILE A 281 12.20 9.90 -15.44
N SER A 282 12.83 9.47 -14.34
CA SER A 282 14.05 8.66 -14.39
C SER A 282 13.79 7.30 -15.05
N TYR A 283 14.80 6.71 -15.70
CA TYR A 283 14.67 5.38 -16.30
C TYR A 283 14.27 4.31 -15.26
N GLU A 284 14.81 4.41 -14.05
CA GLU A 284 14.43 3.54 -12.93
C GLU A 284 12.93 3.65 -12.60
N ASP A 285 12.37 4.87 -12.59
CA ASP A 285 10.94 5.09 -12.36
C ASP A 285 10.08 4.57 -13.54
N LYS A 286 10.58 4.66 -14.78
CA LYS A 286 9.90 4.08 -15.96
C LYS A 286 9.78 2.55 -15.83
N VAL A 287 10.88 1.87 -15.48
CA VAL A 287 10.88 0.41 -15.27
C VAL A 287 10.07 0.03 -14.02
N LEU A 288 10.03 0.86 -13.00
CA LEU A 288 9.17 0.65 -11.84
C LEU A 288 7.68 0.64 -12.25
N ASN A 289 7.25 1.58 -13.10
CA ASN A 289 5.89 1.60 -13.63
C ASN A 289 5.56 0.32 -14.42
N VAL A 290 6.50 -0.18 -15.23
CA VAL A 290 6.35 -1.48 -15.89
C VAL A 290 6.12 -2.62 -14.88
N CYS A 291 6.92 -2.67 -13.81
CA CYS A 291 6.81 -3.69 -12.77
C CYS A 291 5.50 -3.64 -11.97
N LEU A 292 4.90 -2.45 -11.85
CA LEU A 292 3.61 -2.26 -11.18
C LEU A 292 2.42 -2.68 -12.06
N THR A 293 2.55 -2.50 -13.38
CA THR A 293 1.43 -2.69 -14.31
C THR A 293 1.29 -4.12 -14.81
N TYR A 294 2.39 -4.80 -15.12
CA TYR A 294 2.35 -6.13 -15.71
C TYR A 294 2.45 -7.23 -14.66
N ASP A 295 1.93 -8.41 -15.01
CA ASP A 295 2.10 -9.59 -14.16
C ASP A 295 3.59 -9.91 -13.99
N PRO A 296 4.09 -10.08 -12.75
CA PRO A 296 5.51 -10.26 -12.49
C PRO A 296 6.05 -11.58 -13.04
N VAL A 297 5.21 -12.63 -13.16
CA VAL A 297 5.61 -13.90 -13.78
C VAL A 297 5.77 -13.69 -15.28
N ASP A 298 4.82 -13.02 -15.92
CA ASP A 298 4.89 -12.69 -17.36
C ASP A 298 6.09 -11.79 -17.67
N LEU A 299 6.39 -10.80 -16.84
CA LEU A 299 7.57 -9.94 -16.98
C LEU A 299 8.86 -10.76 -16.99
N ILE A 300 9.08 -11.61 -15.98
CA ILE A 300 10.29 -12.42 -15.92
C ILE A 300 10.37 -13.39 -17.12
N VAL A 301 9.27 -14.08 -17.43
CA VAL A 301 9.27 -15.08 -18.51
C VAL A 301 9.53 -14.46 -19.88
N LYS A 302 8.88 -13.32 -20.19
CA LYS A 302 8.98 -12.68 -21.51
C LYS A 302 10.24 -11.84 -21.69
N LEU A 303 10.81 -11.30 -20.61
CA LEU A 303 11.99 -10.46 -20.69
C LEU A 303 13.29 -11.27 -20.51
N LEU A 304 13.46 -12.00 -19.42
CA LEU A 304 14.72 -12.72 -19.16
C LEU A 304 14.85 -13.99 -20.01
N GLY A 305 13.74 -14.61 -20.40
CA GLY A 305 13.76 -15.87 -21.17
C GLY A 305 14.45 -17.03 -20.43
N PRO A 306 14.53 -18.23 -21.05
CA PRO A 306 14.91 -19.44 -20.31
C PRO A 306 16.33 -19.47 -19.75
N ARG A 307 17.29 -18.90 -20.50
CA ARG A 307 18.71 -18.91 -20.12
C ARG A 307 18.97 -18.04 -18.91
N ASP A 308 18.45 -16.81 -18.92
CA ASP A 308 18.79 -15.84 -17.89
C ASP A 308 18.06 -16.15 -16.59
N ILE A 309 16.83 -16.69 -16.65
CA ILE A 309 16.13 -17.24 -15.49
C ILE A 309 16.93 -18.35 -14.80
N ILE A 310 17.53 -19.27 -15.57
CA ILE A 310 18.36 -20.34 -14.99
C ILE A 310 19.65 -19.78 -14.38
N THR A 311 20.23 -18.76 -15.01
CA THR A 311 21.45 -18.10 -14.53
C THR A 311 21.19 -17.36 -13.23
N GLU A 312 20.09 -16.61 -13.16
CA GLU A 312 19.65 -15.89 -11.97
C GLU A 312 19.39 -16.83 -10.78
N LEU A 313 18.73 -17.97 -11.00
CA LEU A 313 18.49 -18.96 -9.94
C LEU A 313 19.77 -19.60 -9.40
N LYS A 314 20.80 -19.76 -10.26
CA LYS A 314 22.12 -20.24 -9.82
C LYS A 314 22.85 -19.18 -9.00
N GLU A 315 22.82 -17.92 -9.44
CA GLU A 315 23.44 -16.82 -8.71
C GLU A 315 22.79 -16.58 -7.34
N ARG A 316 21.48 -16.85 -7.23
CA ARG A 316 20.72 -16.76 -5.96
C ARG A 316 20.81 -18.02 -5.08
N GLU A 317 21.54 -19.05 -5.50
CA GLU A 317 21.69 -20.32 -4.75
C GLU A 317 20.34 -20.99 -4.38
N VAL A 318 19.29 -20.82 -5.19
CA VAL A 318 17.94 -21.36 -4.87
C VAL A 318 17.88 -22.88 -5.16
N GLY A 319 18.08 -23.69 -4.12
CA GLY A 319 18.13 -25.16 -4.24
C GLY A 319 16.86 -25.81 -4.84
N GLU A 320 15.68 -25.23 -4.59
CA GLU A 320 14.38 -25.69 -5.13
C GLU A 320 14.33 -25.68 -6.68
N ALA A 321 15.19 -24.88 -7.34
CA ALA A 321 15.22 -24.73 -8.79
C ALA A 321 15.63 -26.00 -9.56
N THR A 322 16.32 -26.93 -8.90
CA THR A 322 16.78 -28.18 -9.51
C THR A 322 15.67 -29.21 -9.73
N PHE A 323 14.53 -29.08 -9.05
CA PHE A 323 13.43 -30.04 -9.08
C PHE A 323 12.29 -29.70 -10.05
N THR A 324 12.39 -28.56 -10.76
CA THR A 324 11.30 -28.02 -11.58
C THR A 324 11.74 -27.84 -13.04
N TYR A 325 10.94 -28.36 -13.98
CA TYR A 325 11.24 -28.28 -15.43
C TYR A 325 10.62 -27.05 -16.12
N SER A 326 9.51 -26.53 -15.60
CA SER A 326 8.78 -25.41 -16.19
C SER A 326 9.51 -24.08 -15.98
N ILE A 327 9.63 -23.27 -17.06
CA ILE A 327 10.27 -21.95 -16.95
C ILE A 327 9.41 -20.96 -16.15
N VAL A 328 8.10 -21.11 -16.22
CA VAL A 328 7.13 -20.32 -15.44
C VAL A 328 7.32 -20.59 -13.95
N ASP A 329 7.48 -21.85 -13.55
CA ASP A 329 7.67 -22.19 -12.13
C ASP A 329 9.06 -21.81 -11.63
N LYS A 330 10.08 -21.83 -12.50
CA LYS A 330 11.40 -21.24 -12.20
C LYS A 330 11.33 -19.73 -12.01
N ALA A 331 10.57 -19.02 -12.85
CA ALA A 331 10.31 -17.58 -12.67
C ALA A 331 9.60 -17.31 -11.34
N LYS A 332 8.59 -18.13 -10.97
CA LYS A 332 7.92 -18.06 -9.67
C LYS A 332 8.87 -18.26 -8.48
N LEU A 333 9.90 -19.10 -8.61
CA LEU A 333 10.92 -19.27 -7.57
C LEU A 333 11.78 -18.00 -7.40
N ILE A 334 12.15 -17.33 -8.50
CA ILE A 334 12.82 -16.02 -8.44
C ILE A 334 11.91 -14.99 -7.74
N LEU A 335 10.62 -14.96 -8.11
CA LEU A 335 9.64 -14.06 -7.50
C LEU A 335 9.44 -14.34 -6.00
N LYS A 336 9.39 -15.61 -5.61
CA LYS A 336 9.31 -16.04 -4.20
C LYS A 336 10.55 -15.60 -3.42
N ASP A 337 11.74 -15.70 -4.02
CA ASP A 337 13.01 -15.26 -3.43
C ASP A 337 13.06 -13.73 -3.19
N ILE A 338 12.51 -12.93 -4.12
CA ILE A 338 12.35 -11.48 -3.90
C ILE A 338 11.19 -11.12 -2.96
N GLY A 339 10.44 -12.11 -2.44
CA GLY A 339 9.36 -11.92 -1.49
C GLY A 339 7.97 -11.70 -2.10
N MET A 340 7.76 -11.99 -3.39
CA MET A 340 6.43 -11.97 -4.02
C MET A 340 5.66 -13.26 -3.80
N ASN A 341 4.38 -13.14 -3.46
CA ASN A 341 3.45 -14.27 -3.39
C ASN A 341 2.51 -14.20 -4.60
N ILE A 342 2.48 -15.26 -5.42
CA ILE A 342 1.79 -15.26 -6.74
C ILE A 342 0.25 -15.35 -6.60
N LEU A 343 -0.27 -15.40 -5.37
CA LEU A 343 -1.71 -15.38 -5.05
C LEU A 343 -2.24 -13.98 -4.72
N ASP A 344 -1.44 -12.94 -4.94
CA ASP A 344 -1.70 -11.54 -4.64
C ASP A 344 -2.74 -10.90 -5.62
N GLU A 345 -3.91 -11.52 -5.78
CA GLU A 345 -5.09 -10.80 -6.26
C GLU A 345 -5.78 -10.15 -5.04
N PRO A 346 -6.13 -8.85 -5.10
CA PRO A 346 -6.86 -8.23 -4.00
C PRO A 346 -8.18 -8.96 -3.78
N LYS A 347 -8.47 -9.36 -2.55
CA LYS A 347 -9.71 -10.02 -2.15
C LYS A 347 -10.49 -9.12 -1.18
N GLY A 348 -11.74 -8.83 -1.51
CA GLY A 348 -12.67 -8.16 -0.61
C GLY A 348 -13.35 -9.13 0.36
N ILE A 349 -14.09 -8.58 1.32
CA ILE A 349 -14.90 -9.38 2.25
C ILE A 349 -15.98 -10.20 1.52
N GLU A 350 -16.41 -9.75 0.34
CA GLU A 350 -17.38 -10.44 -0.53
C GLU A 350 -16.91 -11.81 -0.99
N HIS A 351 -15.60 -12.01 -1.17
CA HIS A 351 -15.06 -13.33 -1.49
C HIS A 351 -15.43 -14.36 -0.41
N PHE A 352 -15.31 -13.97 0.86
CA PHE A 352 -15.73 -14.80 1.98
C PHE A 352 -17.26 -14.92 2.04
N PHE A 353 -17.97 -13.82 1.75
CA PHE A 353 -19.43 -13.79 1.76
C PHE A 353 -20.04 -14.81 0.78
N GLU A 354 -19.62 -14.77 -0.49
CA GLU A 354 -20.06 -15.68 -1.54
C GLU A 354 -19.76 -17.13 -1.16
N ARG A 355 -18.54 -17.40 -0.68
CA ARG A 355 -18.14 -18.74 -0.23
C ARG A 355 -18.98 -19.24 0.96
N PHE A 356 -19.34 -18.38 1.91
CA PHE A 356 -20.23 -18.77 3.01
C PHE A 356 -21.67 -19.03 2.52
N GLN A 357 -22.16 -18.25 1.55
CA GLN A 357 -23.48 -18.46 0.96
C GLN A 357 -23.54 -19.79 0.17
N GLU A 358 -22.54 -20.08 -0.65
CA GLU A 358 -22.43 -21.33 -1.42
C GLU A 358 -22.40 -22.55 -0.49
N ASN A 359 -21.55 -22.53 0.54
CA ASN A 359 -21.47 -23.61 1.50
C ASN A 359 -22.77 -23.78 2.30
N ASN A 360 -23.44 -22.69 2.66
CA ASN A 360 -24.75 -22.75 3.31
C ASN A 360 -25.81 -23.39 2.40
N GLN A 361 -25.81 -23.07 1.10
CA GLN A 361 -26.70 -23.72 0.13
C GLN A 361 -26.41 -25.22 0.00
N LEU A 362 -25.14 -25.61 -0.03
CA LEU A 362 -24.71 -27.01 -0.08
C LEU A 362 -25.19 -27.79 1.15
N VAL A 363 -25.09 -27.19 2.35
CA VAL A 363 -25.63 -27.74 3.60
C VAL A 363 -27.16 -27.89 3.59
N ILE A 364 -27.88 -27.03 2.87
CA ILE A 364 -29.35 -27.06 2.79
C ILE A 364 -29.83 -28.09 1.75
N LYS A 365 -29.16 -28.18 0.61
CA LYS A 365 -29.59 -29.00 -0.55
C LYS A 365 -29.14 -30.45 -0.43
N ASP A 366 -27.95 -30.70 0.10
CA ASP A 366 -27.32 -32.02 0.06
C ASP A 366 -27.36 -32.72 1.42
N LYS A 367 -27.54 -34.04 1.40
CA LYS A 367 -27.43 -34.89 2.60
C LYS A 367 -25.96 -35.19 2.88
N LEU A 368 -25.25 -34.22 3.43
CA LEU A 368 -23.82 -34.32 3.76
C LEU A 368 -23.57 -35.30 4.91
N ASN A 369 -22.43 -35.97 4.92
CA ASN A 369 -22.04 -36.82 6.05
C ASN A 369 -21.53 -35.98 7.26
N LYS A 370 -21.45 -36.60 8.44
CA LYS A 370 -21.08 -35.90 9.69
C LYS A 370 -19.68 -35.30 9.64
N GLU A 371 -18.71 -36.04 9.11
CA GLU A 371 -17.31 -35.62 9.04
C GLU A 371 -17.12 -34.40 8.14
N TYR A 372 -17.82 -34.36 7.02
CA TYR A 372 -17.82 -33.23 6.09
C TYR A 372 -18.42 -31.99 6.73
N MET A 373 -19.54 -32.12 7.47
CA MET A 373 -20.12 -31.00 8.23
C MET A 373 -19.18 -30.48 9.33
N ILE A 374 -18.42 -31.37 9.99
CA ILE A 374 -17.38 -30.96 10.95
C ILE A 374 -16.26 -30.21 10.24
N GLY A 375 -15.80 -30.71 9.08
CA GLY A 375 -14.80 -30.06 8.24
C GLY A 375 -15.22 -28.65 7.81
N LEU A 376 -16.45 -28.49 7.34
CA LEU A 376 -17.04 -27.19 6.99
C LEU A 376 -17.09 -26.23 8.19
N GLY A 377 -17.43 -26.74 9.38
CA GLY A 377 -17.40 -25.94 10.60
C GLY A 377 -15.99 -25.45 10.95
N ILE A 378 -14.99 -26.34 10.87
CA ILE A 378 -13.59 -26.00 11.11
C ILE A 378 -13.10 -24.96 10.10
N SER A 379 -13.35 -25.15 8.80
CA SER A 379 -12.93 -24.20 7.77
C SER A 379 -13.60 -22.84 7.95
N THR A 380 -14.88 -22.82 8.37
CA THR A 380 -15.59 -21.56 8.67
C THR A 380 -14.91 -20.78 9.80
N PHE A 381 -14.47 -21.47 10.86
CA PHE A 381 -13.71 -20.80 11.93
C PHE A 381 -12.33 -20.33 11.48
N GLN A 382 -11.65 -21.07 10.60
CA GLN A 382 -10.37 -20.65 10.02
C GLN A 382 -10.52 -19.39 9.15
N ASP A 383 -11.54 -19.36 8.29
CA ASP A 383 -11.84 -18.19 7.46
C ASP A 383 -12.21 -16.97 8.33
N LEU A 384 -12.97 -17.15 9.41
CA LEU A 384 -13.26 -16.08 10.37
C LEU A 384 -12.03 -15.60 11.14
N GLU A 385 -11.17 -16.51 11.61
CA GLU A 385 -9.91 -16.14 12.28
C GLU A 385 -8.99 -15.35 11.34
N HIS A 386 -8.98 -15.69 10.05
CA HIS A 386 -8.28 -14.93 9.02
C HIS A 386 -8.87 -13.52 8.87
N ILE A 387 -10.18 -13.39 8.69
CA ILE A 387 -10.86 -12.08 8.62
C ILE A 387 -10.53 -11.21 9.84
N PHE A 388 -10.58 -11.78 11.04
CA PHE A 388 -10.30 -11.03 12.27
C PHE A 388 -8.83 -10.64 12.39
N TYR A 389 -7.92 -11.51 11.96
CA TYR A 389 -6.50 -11.21 11.92
C TYR A 389 -6.20 -10.01 11.02
N GLU A 390 -6.77 -9.98 9.82
CA GLU A 390 -6.62 -8.85 8.88
C GLU A 390 -7.12 -7.53 9.51
N MET A 391 -8.30 -7.56 10.15
CA MET A 391 -8.84 -6.39 10.85
C MET A 391 -7.94 -5.91 11.98
N ILE A 392 -7.45 -6.83 12.83
CA ILE A 392 -6.56 -6.46 13.94
C ILE A 392 -5.20 -5.98 13.43
N SER A 393 -4.64 -6.62 12.41
CA SER A 393 -3.39 -6.20 11.77
C SER A 393 -3.50 -4.77 11.26
N PHE A 394 -4.60 -4.47 10.55
CA PHE A 394 -4.91 -3.14 10.06
C PHE A 394 -5.06 -2.15 11.22
N TYR A 395 -6.05 -2.31 12.11
CA TYR A 395 -6.33 -1.32 13.15
C TYR A 395 -5.20 -1.17 14.18
N GLY A 396 -4.53 -2.27 14.53
CA GLY A 396 -3.37 -2.26 15.41
C GLY A 396 -2.22 -1.45 14.79
N THR A 397 -1.93 -1.69 13.52
CA THR A 397 -0.93 -0.89 12.79
C THR A 397 -1.37 0.57 12.66
N TYR A 398 -2.68 0.88 12.56
CA TYR A 398 -3.15 2.27 12.48
C TYR A 398 -2.76 3.05 13.71
N LEU A 399 -3.10 2.44 14.84
CA LEU A 399 -3.16 3.09 16.12
C LEU A 399 -1.77 3.11 16.73
N PHE A 400 -0.98 2.05 16.50
CA PHE A 400 0.30 1.82 17.16
C PHE A 400 1.51 1.79 16.22
N GLY A 401 1.32 1.82 14.90
CA GLY A 401 2.41 1.77 13.91
C GLY A 401 2.83 0.34 13.51
N SER A 402 2.54 -0.65 14.34
CA SER A 402 2.71 -2.08 14.03
C SER A 402 1.77 -2.97 14.85
N LEU A 403 1.49 -4.17 14.35
CA LEU A 403 0.75 -5.19 15.10
C LEU A 403 1.48 -5.59 16.40
N SER A 404 2.81 -5.67 16.40
CA SER A 404 3.59 -6.03 17.58
C SER A 404 3.41 -5.01 18.71
N GLN A 405 3.56 -3.72 18.41
CA GLN A 405 3.36 -2.65 19.40
C GLN A 405 1.93 -2.63 19.95
N PHE A 406 0.93 -2.89 19.10
CA PHE A 406 -0.45 -3.03 19.54
C PHE A 406 -0.63 -4.18 20.55
N LEU A 407 -0.05 -5.36 20.27
CA LEU A 407 -0.16 -6.52 21.15
C LEU A 407 0.62 -6.36 22.45
N GLU A 408 1.79 -5.71 22.42
CA GLU A 408 2.55 -5.33 23.61
C GLU A 408 1.73 -4.43 24.53
N GLU A 409 1.11 -3.39 23.97
CA GLU A 409 0.32 -2.44 24.72
C GLU A 409 -0.96 -3.09 25.30
N TYR A 410 -1.63 -3.94 24.52
CA TYR A 410 -2.74 -4.76 25.02
C TYR A 410 -2.31 -5.63 26.21
N ASN A 411 -1.19 -6.34 26.08
CA ASN A 411 -0.65 -7.22 27.11
C ASN A 411 -0.26 -6.47 28.39
N ARG A 412 0.27 -5.25 28.25
CA ARG A 412 0.61 -4.38 29.37
C ARG A 412 -0.63 -3.99 30.18
N GLN A 413 -1.75 -3.70 29.51
CA GLN A 413 -3.00 -3.31 30.16
C GLN A 413 -3.88 -4.49 30.61
N GLN A 414 -3.67 -5.69 30.06
CA GLN A 414 -4.46 -6.90 30.36
C GLN A 414 -3.56 -8.08 30.80
N PRO A 415 -2.80 -7.96 31.90
CA PRO A 415 -1.81 -8.97 32.30
C PRO A 415 -2.43 -10.35 32.61
N ALA A 416 -3.69 -10.38 33.04
CA ALA A 416 -4.41 -11.63 33.33
C ALA A 416 -4.80 -12.43 32.08
N ASN A 417 -4.89 -11.79 30.91
CA ASN A 417 -5.30 -12.40 29.64
C ASN A 417 -4.26 -12.13 28.54
N ARG A 418 -2.99 -12.32 28.87
CA ARG A 418 -1.86 -12.06 27.98
C ARG A 418 -1.90 -12.95 26.72
N ILE A 419 -1.62 -12.34 25.57
CA ILE A 419 -1.39 -13.00 24.30
C ILE A 419 0.11 -13.26 24.18
N TYR A 420 0.48 -14.53 24.03
CA TYR A 420 1.88 -14.92 23.82
C TYR A 420 2.16 -14.96 22.32
N GLU A 421 3.26 -14.31 21.91
CA GLU A 421 3.68 -14.17 20.51
C GLU A 421 3.81 -15.55 19.86
N LYS A 422 2.80 -15.92 19.06
CA LYS A 422 2.72 -16.99 18.04
C LYS A 422 1.28 -17.48 17.80
N ARG A 423 0.32 -17.20 18.70
CA ARG A 423 -1.08 -17.64 18.49
C ARG A 423 -2.13 -16.77 19.19
N ILE A 424 -3.07 -16.22 18.41
CA ILE A 424 -4.29 -15.57 18.91
C ILE A 424 -5.44 -16.58 18.84
N THR A 425 -6.14 -16.80 19.94
CA THR A 425 -7.33 -17.66 19.96
C THR A 425 -8.58 -16.89 19.56
N PHE A 426 -9.59 -17.57 19.00
CA PHE A 426 -10.89 -16.96 18.65
C PHE A 426 -11.48 -16.05 19.74
N GLY A 427 -11.43 -16.48 21.01
CA GLY A 427 -11.96 -15.70 22.13
C GLY A 427 -11.15 -14.43 22.44
N GLN A 428 -9.85 -14.42 22.15
CA GLN A 428 -8.99 -13.25 22.37
C GLN A 428 -9.29 -12.13 21.37
N TYR A 429 -9.78 -12.42 20.17
CA TYR A 429 -10.20 -11.38 19.21
C TYR A 429 -11.31 -10.48 19.76
N ILE A 430 -12.25 -11.03 20.55
CA ILE A 430 -13.30 -10.25 21.22
C ILE A 430 -12.66 -9.23 22.18
N GLY A 431 -11.65 -9.66 22.96
CA GLY A 431 -10.88 -8.80 23.85
C GLY A 431 -10.13 -7.70 23.11
N LEU A 432 -9.47 -8.05 22.00
CA LEU A 432 -8.73 -7.11 21.15
C LEU A 432 -9.64 -6.06 20.50
N PHE A 433 -10.77 -6.45 19.92
CA PHE A 433 -11.74 -5.51 19.34
C PHE A 433 -12.36 -4.59 20.41
N THR A 434 -12.64 -5.13 21.59
CA THR A 434 -13.13 -4.33 22.72
C THR A 434 -12.07 -3.33 23.19
N PHE A 435 -10.80 -3.74 23.23
CA PHE A 435 -9.69 -2.87 23.59
C PHE A 435 -9.51 -1.73 22.58
N ILE A 436 -9.55 -2.02 21.28
CA ILE A 436 -9.47 -1.01 20.22
C ILE A 436 -10.49 0.12 20.45
N ASN A 437 -11.75 -0.22 20.73
CA ASN A 437 -12.77 0.80 20.97
C ASN A 437 -12.55 1.64 22.24
N LYS A 438 -11.89 1.09 23.27
CA LYS A 438 -11.59 1.82 24.51
C LYS A 438 -10.53 2.91 24.28
N LEU A 439 -9.65 2.74 23.29
CA LEU A 439 -8.58 3.69 22.98
C LEU A 439 -9.09 5.07 22.61
N ARG A 440 -10.33 5.18 22.09
CA ARG A 440 -10.98 6.47 21.84
C ARG A 440 -10.97 7.40 23.05
N ASN A 441 -11.05 6.86 24.26
CA ASN A 441 -11.11 7.67 25.48
C ASN A 441 -9.75 8.23 25.88
N GLN A 442 -8.67 7.88 25.18
CA GLN A 442 -7.32 8.35 25.45
C GLN A 442 -6.95 9.45 24.46
N GLU A 443 -6.46 10.57 24.98
CA GLU A 443 -6.22 11.81 24.23
C GLU A 443 -5.32 11.60 23.00
N GLU A 444 -4.29 10.75 23.12
CA GLU A 444 -3.33 10.43 22.06
C GLU A 444 -3.93 9.70 20.83
N TYR A 445 -5.09 9.03 20.98
CA TYR A 445 -5.75 8.33 19.85
C TYR A 445 -7.01 9.04 19.36
N GLN A 446 -7.53 10.04 20.07
CA GLN A 446 -8.77 10.73 19.68
C GLN A 446 -8.71 11.29 18.26
N LEU A 447 -7.57 11.91 17.90
CA LEU A 447 -7.36 12.46 16.57
C LEU A 447 -7.45 11.38 15.47
N LYS A 448 -6.97 10.16 15.74
CA LYS A 448 -7.04 9.03 14.79
C LYS A 448 -8.49 8.56 14.55
N PHE A 449 -9.33 8.58 15.59
CA PHE A 449 -10.76 8.27 15.43
C PHE A 449 -11.49 9.39 14.66
N VAL A 450 -11.15 10.65 14.91
CA VAL A 450 -11.67 11.79 14.15
C VAL A 450 -11.26 11.72 12.68
N GLN A 451 -10.01 11.37 12.38
CA GLN A 451 -9.52 11.15 11.01
C GLN A 451 -10.29 10.04 10.27
N LEU A 452 -10.74 9.01 11.01
CA LEU A 452 -11.60 7.97 10.47
C LEU A 452 -13.06 8.38 10.34
N ASN A 453 -13.47 9.52 10.88
CA ASN A 453 -14.88 9.90 10.98
C ASN A 453 -15.72 8.76 11.63
N VAL A 454 -15.15 8.09 12.65
CA VAL A 454 -15.82 7.07 13.47
C VAL A 454 -15.98 7.53 14.92
N ASP A 455 -17.10 7.15 15.51
CA ASP A 455 -17.24 7.09 16.95
C ASP A 455 -16.71 5.77 17.56
N THR A 456 -16.75 4.67 16.81
CA THR A 456 -16.26 3.35 17.22
C THR A 456 -15.75 2.60 16.00
N LEU A 457 -14.60 1.94 16.12
CA LEU A 457 -14.01 1.18 15.02
C LEU A 457 -14.71 -0.16 14.82
N ILE A 458 -15.05 -0.84 15.92
CA ILE A 458 -15.75 -2.13 15.88
C ILE A 458 -17.09 -1.99 16.62
N PRO A 459 -18.22 -1.78 15.93
CA PRO A 459 -19.54 -1.67 16.54
C PRO A 459 -19.91 -2.83 17.50
N LYS A 460 -20.69 -2.53 18.53
CA LYS A 460 -21.04 -3.49 19.60
C LYS A 460 -21.86 -4.69 19.10
N ASP A 461 -22.68 -4.48 18.09
CA ASP A 461 -23.50 -5.53 17.46
C ASP A 461 -22.63 -6.57 16.72
N ILE A 462 -21.52 -6.14 16.10
CA ILE A 462 -20.48 -7.04 15.57
C ILE A 462 -19.86 -7.86 16.69
N ILE A 463 -19.44 -7.24 17.79
CA ILE A 463 -18.82 -7.95 18.93
C ILE A 463 -19.77 -9.01 19.49
N ARG A 464 -21.04 -8.64 19.73
CA ARG A 464 -22.08 -9.57 20.18
C ARG A 464 -22.29 -10.73 19.20
N LYS A 465 -22.24 -10.47 17.89
CA LYS A 465 -22.39 -11.52 16.88
C LYS A 465 -21.20 -12.49 16.89
N ILE A 466 -19.98 -12.01 17.10
CA ILE A 466 -18.79 -12.85 17.27
C ILE A 466 -18.92 -13.73 18.53
N GLU A 467 -19.42 -13.18 19.63
CA GLU A 467 -19.70 -13.95 20.87
C GLU A 467 -20.71 -15.08 20.62
N GLU A 468 -21.82 -14.81 19.92
CA GLU A 468 -22.80 -15.83 19.53
C GLU A 468 -22.14 -16.96 18.72
N ILE A 469 -21.29 -16.63 17.74
CA ILE A 469 -20.58 -17.59 16.90
C ILE A 469 -19.57 -18.42 17.72
N SER A 470 -18.88 -17.79 18.68
CA SER A 470 -17.88 -18.46 19.51
C SER A 470 -18.44 -19.68 20.26
N SER A 471 -19.73 -19.65 20.61
CA SER A 471 -20.43 -20.76 21.29
C SER A 471 -20.48 -22.06 20.48
N PHE A 472 -20.32 -22.00 19.15
CA PHE A 472 -20.30 -23.16 18.27
C PHE A 472 -18.91 -23.80 18.15
N ARG A 473 -17.83 -23.11 18.56
CA ARG A 473 -16.45 -23.53 18.29
C ARG A 473 -16.07 -24.87 18.90
N ASN A 474 -16.48 -25.11 20.15
CA ASN A 474 -16.17 -26.38 20.84
C ASN A 474 -16.80 -27.58 20.13
N PHE A 475 -17.97 -27.38 19.50
CA PHE A 475 -18.61 -28.40 18.70
C PHE A 475 -17.77 -28.67 17.44
N PHE A 476 -17.40 -27.65 16.68
CA PHE A 476 -16.60 -27.83 15.46
C PHE A 476 -15.08 -27.86 15.72
N SER A 477 -14.63 -28.75 16.59
CA SER A 477 -13.21 -28.90 16.97
C SER A 477 -12.61 -30.22 16.51
N HIS A 478 -11.28 -30.26 16.33
CA HIS A 478 -10.56 -31.51 16.03
C HIS A 478 -10.78 -32.60 17.09
N PHE A 479 -11.03 -32.21 18.34
CA PHE A 479 -11.34 -33.12 19.44
C PHE A 479 -12.65 -33.89 19.21
N GLN A 480 -13.69 -33.25 18.65
CA GLN A 480 -14.94 -33.93 18.30
C GLN A 480 -14.78 -34.98 17.19
N LYS A 481 -13.83 -34.78 16.27
CA LYS A 481 -13.54 -35.71 15.18
C LYS A 481 -12.96 -37.05 15.68
N VAL A 482 -12.33 -37.04 16.87
CA VAL A 482 -11.60 -38.21 17.42
C VAL A 482 -12.46 -39.03 18.39
N GLN A 483 -13.46 -38.44 19.05
CA GLN A 483 -14.16 -39.11 20.17
C GLN A 483 -15.48 -39.84 19.85
N ASN A 484 -15.91 -39.94 18.58
CA ASN A 484 -17.04 -40.80 18.16
C ASN A 484 -18.28 -40.76 19.10
N PHE A 485 -18.72 -39.56 19.50
CA PHE A 485 -19.93 -39.41 20.30
C PHE A 485 -21.19 -39.73 19.48
N ASP A 486 -22.19 -40.36 20.09
CA ASP A 486 -23.55 -40.63 19.54
C ASP A 486 -24.39 -39.35 19.42
N ILE A 487 -23.86 -38.32 18.76
CA ILE A 487 -24.61 -37.09 18.48
C ILE A 487 -25.52 -37.34 17.28
N PRO A 488 -26.84 -37.06 17.39
CA PRO A 488 -27.79 -37.24 16.29
C PRO A 488 -27.41 -36.43 15.07
N TYR A 489 -27.62 -36.99 13.88
CA TYR A 489 -27.37 -36.31 12.60
C TYR A 489 -28.07 -34.95 12.51
N THR A 490 -29.33 -34.87 12.96
CA THR A 490 -30.13 -33.64 13.00
C THR A 490 -29.48 -32.55 13.85
N THR A 491 -28.74 -32.90 14.90
CA THR A 491 -27.99 -31.95 15.72
C THR A 491 -26.83 -31.33 14.94
N TYR A 492 -26.10 -32.12 14.14
CA TYR A 492 -25.04 -31.59 13.26
C TYR A 492 -25.61 -30.62 12.24
N VAL A 493 -26.66 -31.03 11.51
CA VAL A 493 -27.34 -30.19 10.50
C VAL A 493 -27.81 -28.87 11.12
N ASN A 494 -28.51 -28.93 12.26
CA ASN A 494 -29.01 -27.74 12.93
C ASN A 494 -27.88 -26.81 13.40
N ARG A 495 -26.75 -27.35 13.88
CA ARG A 495 -25.64 -26.52 14.35
C ARG A 495 -24.85 -25.89 13.20
N ILE A 496 -24.60 -26.63 12.12
CA ILE A 496 -23.85 -26.09 10.97
C ILE A 496 -24.68 -25.04 10.21
N GLN A 497 -25.99 -25.26 10.06
CA GLN A 497 -26.90 -24.26 9.47
C GLN A 497 -27.00 -22.99 10.32
N LYS A 498 -27.05 -23.13 11.66
CA LYS A 498 -26.99 -21.97 12.55
C LYS A 498 -25.64 -21.26 12.41
N LEU A 499 -24.52 -21.97 12.45
CA LEU A 499 -23.19 -21.38 12.27
C LEU A 499 -23.13 -20.54 10.98
N TYR A 500 -23.50 -21.11 9.83
CA TYR A 500 -23.50 -20.36 8.57
C TYR A 500 -24.43 -19.15 8.59
N ARG A 501 -25.64 -19.28 9.14
CA ARG A 501 -26.57 -18.14 9.27
C ARG A 501 -25.96 -17.00 10.10
N HIS A 502 -25.37 -17.31 11.25
CA HIS A 502 -24.73 -16.30 12.10
C HIS A 502 -23.48 -15.71 11.43
N THR A 503 -22.69 -16.52 10.73
CA THR A 503 -21.50 -16.07 9.97
C THR A 503 -21.86 -15.14 8.82
N ILE A 504 -22.88 -15.46 8.02
CA ILE A 504 -23.37 -14.62 6.92
C ILE A 504 -23.85 -13.27 7.47
N GLN A 505 -24.63 -13.28 8.56
CA GLN A 505 -25.06 -12.05 9.24
C GLN A 505 -23.88 -11.22 9.77
N LEU A 506 -22.83 -11.86 10.28
CA LEU A 506 -21.62 -11.16 10.74
C LEU A 506 -20.93 -10.45 9.57
N VAL A 507 -20.79 -11.13 8.43
CA VAL A 507 -20.18 -10.53 7.23
C VAL A 507 -21.02 -9.39 6.67
N GLU A 508 -22.36 -9.50 6.67
CA GLU A 508 -23.26 -8.39 6.33
C GLU A 508 -23.04 -7.19 7.26
N LEU A 509 -22.88 -7.42 8.57
CA LEU A 509 -22.55 -6.36 9.51
C LEU A 509 -21.19 -5.71 9.19
N PHE A 510 -20.17 -6.50 8.82
CA PHE A 510 -18.87 -5.96 8.39
C PHE A 510 -19.00 -5.06 7.17
N ILE A 511 -19.79 -5.46 6.17
CA ILE A 511 -20.05 -4.69 4.96
C ILE A 511 -20.83 -3.40 5.28
N ASN A 512 -21.91 -3.52 6.06
CA ASN A 512 -22.82 -2.41 6.37
C ASN A 512 -22.16 -1.33 7.23
N HIS A 513 -21.40 -1.74 8.25
CA HIS A 513 -20.64 -0.83 9.10
C HIS A 513 -19.31 -0.40 8.49
N ASN A 514 -18.90 -1.06 7.40
CA ASN A 514 -17.67 -0.78 6.68
C ASN A 514 -16.42 -0.80 7.60
N VAL A 515 -16.25 -1.93 8.29
CA VAL A 515 -15.15 -2.11 9.27
C VAL A 515 -14.08 -3.09 8.79
N PHE A 516 -14.30 -3.75 7.66
CA PHE A 516 -13.32 -4.67 7.11
C PHE A 516 -12.35 -3.94 6.16
N PRO A 517 -11.03 -4.04 6.38
CA PRO A 517 -10.04 -3.46 5.49
C PRO A 517 -9.89 -4.30 4.20
N GLU A 518 -10.14 -3.71 3.05
CA GLU A 518 -9.97 -4.33 1.73
C GLU A 518 -8.56 -4.13 1.20
N ILE A 519 -8.02 -5.12 0.50
CA ILE A 519 -6.73 -4.96 -0.17
C ILE A 519 -6.95 -4.32 -1.55
N ILE A 520 -6.11 -3.35 -1.92
CA ILE A 520 -5.98 -2.77 -3.25
C ILE A 520 -4.58 -3.03 -3.78
N LYS A 521 -4.45 -3.17 -5.10
CA LYS A 521 -3.17 -3.40 -5.79
C LYS A 521 -2.77 -2.18 -6.59
N ILE A 522 -1.57 -1.63 -6.37
CA ILE A 522 -1.06 -0.52 -7.20
C ILE A 522 -0.87 -1.00 -8.63
N LYS A 523 -1.37 -0.20 -9.57
CA LYS A 523 -1.29 -0.42 -11.01
C LYS A 523 -0.22 0.45 -11.65
N GLU A 524 -0.18 1.75 -11.33
CA GLU A 524 0.73 2.72 -11.94
C GLU A 524 0.96 3.91 -11.01
N VAL A 525 2.09 4.61 -11.18
CA VAL A 525 2.35 5.91 -10.56
C VAL A 525 2.30 6.97 -11.65
N ILE A 526 1.37 7.91 -11.51
CA ILE A 526 1.21 9.09 -12.36
C ILE A 526 1.59 10.34 -11.56
N PHE A 527 1.74 11.47 -12.22
CA PHE A 527 1.96 12.75 -11.56
C PHE A 527 0.75 13.64 -11.84
N ASP A 528 0.24 14.31 -10.81
CA ASP A 528 -0.82 15.30 -11.01
C ASP A 528 -0.26 16.58 -11.64
N GLU A 529 -1.17 17.48 -12.01
CA GLU A 529 -0.90 18.82 -12.54
C GLU A 529 -0.08 19.71 -11.58
N PHE A 530 0.22 19.23 -10.38
CA PHE A 530 1.04 19.88 -9.36
C PHE A 530 2.39 19.18 -9.12
N GLY A 531 2.76 18.21 -9.99
CA GLY A 531 4.00 17.44 -9.88
C GLY A 531 4.00 16.46 -8.69
N ARG A 532 2.84 16.20 -8.07
CA ARG A 532 2.74 15.28 -6.93
C ARG A 532 2.52 13.88 -7.44
N ARG A 533 3.22 12.92 -6.85
CA ARG A 533 3.05 11.49 -7.14
C ARG A 533 1.65 11.04 -6.75
N LEU A 534 0.87 10.66 -7.74
CA LEU A 534 -0.40 9.97 -7.62
C LEU A 534 -0.18 8.48 -7.92
N PHE A 535 -0.72 7.64 -7.07
CA PHE A 535 -0.78 6.20 -7.26
C PHE A 535 -2.16 5.85 -7.76
N VAL A 536 -2.21 5.03 -8.78
CA VAL A 536 -3.43 4.43 -9.31
C VAL A 536 -3.40 2.98 -8.87
N ALA A 537 -4.45 2.52 -8.21
CA ALA A 537 -4.62 1.17 -7.73
C ALA A 537 -5.90 0.56 -8.28
N THR A 538 -6.03 -0.76 -8.11
CA THR A 538 -7.24 -1.52 -8.42
C THR A 538 -7.72 -2.24 -7.18
N ASP A 539 -9.02 -2.19 -6.91
CA ASP A 539 -9.65 -3.06 -5.92
C ASP A 539 -9.94 -4.45 -6.51
N TRP A 540 -10.52 -5.32 -5.69
CA TRP A 540 -10.93 -6.67 -6.10
C TRP A 540 -12.03 -6.70 -7.18
N LYS A 541 -12.76 -5.59 -7.39
CA LYS A 541 -13.72 -5.41 -8.49
C LYS A 541 -13.08 -4.86 -9.76
N LYS A 542 -11.77 -4.64 -9.75
CA LYS A 542 -11.01 -3.95 -10.81
C LYS A 542 -11.41 -2.49 -10.99
N SER A 543 -12.05 -1.89 -9.99
CA SER A 543 -12.32 -0.45 -9.96
C SER A 543 -11.02 0.30 -9.75
N GLU A 544 -10.81 1.35 -10.52
CA GLU A 544 -9.61 2.19 -10.42
C GLU A 544 -9.74 3.16 -9.24
N ILE A 545 -8.74 3.20 -8.37
CA ILE A 545 -8.69 4.07 -7.20
C ILE A 545 -7.43 4.92 -7.32
N ARG A 546 -7.56 6.25 -7.27
CA ARG A 546 -6.43 7.18 -7.37
C ARG A 546 -6.18 7.89 -6.06
N PHE A 547 -4.92 8.01 -5.68
CA PHE A 547 -4.57 8.65 -4.41
C PHE A 547 -3.14 9.15 -4.33
N SER A 548 -2.84 10.02 -3.37
CA SER A 548 -1.47 10.53 -3.15
C SER A 548 -1.07 10.37 -1.68
N LEU A 549 0.24 10.30 -1.45
CA LEU A 549 0.85 10.40 -0.12
C LEU A 549 0.91 11.88 0.31
N SER A 550 0.83 12.20 1.61
CA SER A 550 1.13 13.57 2.09
C SER A 550 2.63 13.81 2.25
N GLY A 551 2.98 15.10 2.26
CA GLY A 551 4.36 15.60 2.30
C GLY A 551 5.14 15.42 3.62
N ILE A 552 4.54 14.98 4.73
CA ILE A 552 5.32 14.48 5.89
C ILE A 552 6.00 13.15 5.53
N THR A 553 5.58 12.54 4.43
CA THR A 553 5.95 11.21 3.96
C THR A 553 6.26 11.22 2.47
N ASN A 554 7.16 12.11 2.02
CA ASN A 554 7.81 12.01 0.68
C ASN A 554 8.69 10.74 0.54
N THR A 555 8.47 9.77 1.41
CA THR A 555 9.41 8.79 1.91
C THR A 555 8.71 7.47 2.24
N ILE A 556 7.38 7.43 2.09
CA ILE A 556 6.61 6.21 2.27
C ILE A 556 6.93 5.23 1.14
N ASP A 557 7.17 3.99 1.57
CA ASP A 557 7.43 2.80 0.77
C ASP A 557 6.30 2.55 -0.24
N ILE A 558 6.67 2.20 -1.47
CA ILE A 558 5.73 1.70 -2.48
C ILE A 558 5.60 0.19 -2.26
N TYR A 559 4.52 -0.28 -1.66
CA TYR A 559 4.19 -1.71 -1.65
C TYR A 559 3.24 -2.03 -2.81
N SER A 560 3.32 -3.25 -3.35
CA SER A 560 2.34 -3.71 -4.36
C SER A 560 0.87 -3.71 -3.89
N HIS A 561 0.62 -3.74 -2.57
CA HIS A 561 -0.71 -3.90 -1.98
C HIS A 561 -0.91 -2.97 -0.77
N TYR A 562 -2.11 -2.39 -0.64
CA TYR A 562 -2.52 -1.54 0.49
C TYR A 562 -3.88 -1.95 1.01
N TYR A 563 -4.16 -1.71 2.29
CA TYR A 563 -5.51 -1.86 2.85
C TYR A 563 -6.34 -0.59 2.68
N ILE A 564 -7.65 -0.65 2.48
CA ILE A 564 -8.59 0.49 2.45
C ILE A 564 -9.91 0.15 3.16
N LEU A 565 -10.62 1.15 3.69
CA LEU A 565 -12.03 1.02 4.12
C LEU A 565 -12.95 1.70 3.07
N ARG A 566 -14.16 1.18 2.82
CA ARG A 566 -15.08 1.74 1.80
C ARG A 566 -15.81 3.01 2.23
N LYS A 567 -16.59 3.57 1.30
CA LYS A 567 -17.76 4.47 1.35
C LYS A 567 -17.86 5.67 2.33
N LYS A 568 -17.20 5.71 3.50
CA LYS A 568 -17.34 6.83 4.47
C LYS A 568 -16.08 7.15 5.29
N GLN A 569 -15.04 6.31 5.28
CA GLN A 569 -13.91 6.43 6.20
C GLN A 569 -12.65 6.05 5.45
N ARG A 570 -11.77 7.02 5.21
CA ARG A 570 -10.71 6.86 4.21
C ARG A 570 -9.36 6.79 4.86
N ILE A 571 -9.02 5.60 5.33
CA ILE A 571 -7.71 5.31 5.88
C ILE A 571 -7.19 4.03 5.27
N ALA A 572 -5.97 4.09 4.75
CA ALA A 572 -5.12 2.91 4.53
C ALA A 572 -4.08 2.83 5.64
N ILE A 573 -3.61 1.63 5.95
CA ILE A 573 -2.59 1.40 6.96
C ILE A 573 -1.50 0.47 6.47
N ASN A 574 -0.28 0.97 6.66
CA ASN A 574 1.11 0.59 6.38
C ASN A 574 1.45 -0.22 5.10
N PRO A 575 2.24 0.40 4.20
CA PRO A 575 2.93 1.67 4.29
C PRO A 575 2.02 2.78 3.73
N ILE A 576 0.80 2.89 4.25
CA ILE A 576 -0.12 4.04 4.21
C ILE A 576 -0.12 4.89 2.94
N LEU A 577 -1.15 4.69 2.11
CA LEU A 577 -1.64 5.70 1.17
C LEU A 577 -2.96 6.29 1.67
N ILE A 578 -3.29 7.54 1.37
CA ILE A 578 -4.61 8.09 1.71
C ILE A 578 -5.42 8.23 0.42
N PRO A 579 -6.31 7.26 0.10
CA PRO A 579 -7.26 7.44 -0.97
C PRO A 579 -8.32 8.44 -0.65
N ARG A 580 -8.45 9.41 -1.55
CA ARG A 580 -9.33 10.56 -1.45
C ARG A 580 -10.60 10.22 -2.20
N TYR A 581 -11.71 10.34 -1.51
CA TYR A 581 -12.92 10.81 -2.15
C TYR A 581 -13.37 12.05 -1.37
N LEU A 582 -14.46 12.69 -1.77
CA LEU A 582 -14.90 13.92 -1.13
C LEU A 582 -15.83 13.59 0.02
N ASP A 583 -15.69 14.32 1.13
CA ASP A 583 -16.82 14.42 2.05
C ASP A 583 -18.03 14.88 1.24
N GLY A 584 -19.15 14.18 1.43
CA GLY A 584 -20.44 14.56 0.89
C GLY A 584 -21.00 15.80 1.58
N ASN A 585 -20.20 16.87 1.71
CA ASN A 585 -20.74 18.16 2.09
C ASN A 585 -21.62 18.65 0.94
N GLN A 586 -22.90 18.74 1.27
CA GLN A 586 -24.05 18.59 0.38
C GLN A 586 -24.44 19.82 -0.45
N ASP A 587 -23.61 20.87 -0.50
CA ASP A 587 -23.83 21.99 -1.42
C ASP A 587 -22.49 22.68 -1.71
N ARG A 588 -21.94 22.46 -2.93
CA ARG A 588 -20.67 23.09 -3.33
C ARG A 588 -20.86 24.51 -3.85
N PHE A 589 -22.03 24.84 -4.37
CA PHE A 589 -22.31 26.11 -5.04
C PHE A 589 -23.62 26.69 -4.56
N ARG A 590 -23.67 28.03 -4.46
CA ARG A 590 -24.89 28.79 -4.15
C ARG A 590 -25.40 29.45 -5.44
N GLY A 591 -26.63 29.13 -5.83
CA GLY A 591 -27.21 29.55 -7.10
C GLY A 591 -27.15 31.06 -7.39
N GLU A 592 -27.54 31.91 -6.43
CA GLU A 592 -27.56 33.38 -6.60
C GLU A 592 -26.15 33.98 -6.78
N GLU A 593 -25.18 33.53 -5.98
CA GLU A 593 -23.79 34.01 -6.07
C GLU A 593 -23.10 33.52 -7.37
N TYR A 594 -23.45 32.32 -7.82
CA TYR A 594 -22.94 31.77 -9.08
C TYR A 594 -23.53 32.45 -10.31
N ASP A 595 -24.82 32.79 -10.30
CA ASP A 595 -25.46 33.45 -11.44
C ASP A 595 -24.80 34.80 -11.77
N ALA A 596 -24.36 35.53 -10.75
CA ALA A 596 -23.62 36.78 -10.89
C ALA A 596 -22.22 36.63 -11.52
N SER A 597 -21.60 35.43 -11.45
CA SER A 597 -20.19 35.18 -11.83
C SER A 597 -19.99 34.09 -12.91
N SER A 598 -21.07 33.54 -13.48
CA SER A 598 -21.03 32.39 -14.41
C SER A 598 -20.88 32.73 -15.91
N GLN A 599 -20.49 33.97 -16.24
CA GLN A 599 -20.42 34.44 -17.64
C GLN A 599 -19.49 33.58 -18.52
N THR A 600 -18.35 33.15 -17.96
CA THR A 600 -17.37 32.33 -18.66
C THR A 600 -17.96 30.95 -19.03
N GLN A 601 -18.65 30.30 -18.08
CA GLN A 601 -19.27 28.99 -18.28
C GLN A 601 -20.44 29.08 -19.27
N PHE A 602 -21.17 30.19 -19.27
CA PHE A 602 -22.24 30.43 -20.25
C PHE A 602 -21.71 30.64 -21.67
N GLN A 603 -20.62 31.39 -21.86
CA GLN A 603 -19.95 31.54 -23.16
C GLN A 603 -19.43 30.19 -23.70
N GLN A 604 -18.84 29.37 -22.81
CA GLN A 604 -18.40 28.01 -23.15
C GLN A 604 -19.58 27.11 -23.52
N GLY A 605 -20.68 27.19 -22.77
CA GLY A 605 -21.93 26.51 -23.09
C GLY A 605 -22.45 26.90 -24.46
N THR A 606 -22.42 28.20 -24.79
CA THR A 606 -22.81 28.72 -26.11
C THR A 606 -21.90 28.19 -27.23
N THR A 607 -20.62 27.99 -26.95
CA THR A 607 -19.65 27.40 -27.88
C THR A 607 -19.92 25.92 -28.12
N LEU A 608 -20.22 25.15 -27.07
CA LEU A 608 -20.66 23.76 -27.24
C LEU A 608 -21.98 23.69 -28.00
N LEU A 609 -22.92 24.58 -27.67
CA LEU A 609 -24.22 24.68 -28.35
C LEU A 609 -24.05 24.96 -29.83
N SER A 610 -23.17 25.88 -30.24
CA SER A 610 -23.00 26.22 -31.67
C SER A 610 -22.49 25.05 -32.52
N LYS A 611 -21.88 24.04 -31.89
CA LYS A 611 -21.32 22.85 -32.52
C LYS A 611 -22.29 21.67 -32.61
N ILE A 612 -23.52 21.81 -32.09
CA ILE A 612 -24.53 20.75 -32.11
C ILE A 612 -25.79 21.14 -32.90
N GLU A 613 -26.33 20.15 -33.61
CA GLU A 613 -27.65 20.17 -34.22
C GLU A 613 -28.57 19.17 -33.49
N LEU A 614 -29.70 19.64 -32.98
CA LEU A 614 -30.66 18.80 -32.27
C LEU A 614 -31.68 18.24 -33.27
N PRO A 615 -31.89 16.91 -33.34
CA PRO A 615 -32.99 16.34 -34.10
C PRO A 615 -34.35 16.90 -33.63
N ASN A 616 -35.31 17.07 -34.54
CA ASN A 616 -36.67 17.46 -34.17
C ASN A 616 -37.28 16.44 -33.19
N ALA A 617 -38.05 16.94 -32.21
CA ALA A 617 -38.66 16.13 -31.15
C ALA A 617 -37.68 15.26 -30.34
N SER A 618 -36.42 15.69 -30.20
CA SER A 618 -35.41 14.99 -29.39
C SER A 618 -35.75 15.03 -27.90
N ARG A 619 -35.57 13.90 -27.21
CA ARG A 619 -35.48 13.86 -25.75
C ARG A 619 -34.02 14.06 -25.32
N VAL A 620 -33.75 15.12 -24.58
CA VAL A 620 -32.40 15.55 -24.22
C VAL A 620 -32.17 15.38 -22.72
N LEU A 621 -30.99 14.91 -22.34
CA LEU A 621 -30.52 14.90 -20.95
C LEU A 621 -29.44 15.96 -20.78
N ASP A 622 -29.64 16.92 -19.89
CA ASP A 622 -28.61 17.89 -19.47
C ASP A 622 -28.05 17.52 -18.09
N VAL A 623 -26.76 17.18 -18.05
CA VAL A 623 -26.08 16.68 -16.84
C VAL A 623 -25.26 17.79 -16.19
N GLY A 624 -25.68 18.21 -15.00
CA GLY A 624 -25.16 19.36 -14.28
C GLY A 624 -25.60 20.67 -14.91
N CYS A 625 -26.91 20.91 -14.89
CA CYS A 625 -27.52 22.07 -15.55
C CYS A 625 -27.23 23.40 -14.84
N GLY A 626 -26.70 23.37 -13.60
CA GLY A 626 -26.45 24.57 -12.80
C GLY A 626 -27.70 25.45 -12.69
N ASN A 627 -27.54 26.75 -12.96
CA ASN A 627 -28.60 27.75 -12.95
C ASN A 627 -29.54 27.69 -14.18
N GLY A 628 -29.44 26.66 -15.03
CA GLY A 628 -30.35 26.41 -16.15
C GLY A 628 -30.20 27.33 -17.38
N ARG A 629 -29.32 28.34 -17.36
CA ARG A 629 -29.20 29.29 -18.48
C ARG A 629 -28.78 28.63 -19.78
N THR A 630 -27.81 27.72 -19.73
CA THR A 630 -27.36 26.97 -20.92
C THR A 630 -28.44 26.01 -21.40
N THR A 631 -29.17 25.37 -20.48
CA THR A 631 -30.31 24.48 -20.78
C THR A 631 -31.45 25.22 -21.48
N ILE A 632 -31.73 26.45 -21.07
CA ILE A 632 -32.73 27.32 -21.71
C ILE A 632 -32.33 27.66 -23.14
N GLU A 633 -31.06 28.01 -23.38
CA GLU A 633 -30.56 28.28 -24.74
C GLU A 633 -30.53 27.01 -25.62
N LEU A 634 -30.25 25.84 -25.01
CA LEU A 634 -30.36 24.55 -25.67
C LEU A 634 -31.80 24.29 -26.15
N TRP A 635 -32.79 24.56 -25.30
CA TRP A 635 -34.20 24.45 -25.67
C TRP A 635 -34.62 25.46 -26.74
N LYS A 636 -34.13 26.72 -26.67
CA LYS A 636 -34.44 27.75 -27.68
C LYS A 636 -33.96 27.38 -29.08
N LYS A 637 -32.86 26.61 -29.20
CA LYS A 637 -32.40 26.08 -30.50
C LYS A 637 -33.39 25.09 -31.13
N ASN A 638 -34.12 24.34 -30.31
CA ASN A 638 -35.14 23.41 -30.77
C ASN A 638 -36.29 23.30 -29.76
N GLN A 639 -37.29 24.15 -29.93
CA GLN A 639 -38.44 24.24 -29.03
C GLN A 639 -39.35 23.00 -29.06
N THR A 640 -39.11 22.06 -29.98
CA THR A 640 -39.79 20.76 -30.01
C THR A 640 -39.13 19.70 -29.12
N ALA A 641 -37.94 19.99 -28.57
CA ALA A 641 -37.24 19.09 -27.66
C ALA A 641 -37.86 19.12 -26.26
N THR A 642 -37.82 17.97 -25.59
CA THR A 642 -38.09 17.85 -24.14
C THR A 642 -36.76 17.59 -23.43
N ILE A 643 -36.45 18.39 -22.42
CA ILE A 643 -35.15 18.34 -21.73
C ILE A 643 -35.35 17.90 -20.28
N ASP A 644 -34.76 16.77 -19.90
CA ASP A 644 -34.58 16.38 -18.50
C ASP A 644 -33.21 16.93 -18.04
N ALA A 645 -33.20 17.82 -17.04
CA ALA A 645 -32.00 18.56 -16.63
C ALA A 645 -31.81 18.47 -15.11
N PHE A 646 -30.61 18.09 -14.67
CA PHE A 646 -30.37 17.93 -13.23
C PHE A 646 -29.02 18.48 -12.78
N ASP A 647 -28.95 18.83 -11.50
CA ASP A 647 -27.75 19.26 -10.81
C ASP A 647 -27.74 18.69 -9.39
N LEU A 648 -26.56 18.54 -8.79
CA LEU A 648 -26.44 18.07 -7.41
C LEU A 648 -26.96 19.11 -6.41
N SER A 649 -26.77 20.42 -6.69
CA SER A 649 -27.16 21.48 -5.77
C SER A 649 -28.64 21.85 -5.92
N LYS A 650 -29.36 21.81 -4.80
CA LYS A 650 -30.76 22.26 -4.76
C LYS A 650 -30.89 23.75 -5.05
N SER A 651 -29.95 24.57 -4.57
CA SER A 651 -29.98 26.01 -4.79
C SER A 651 -29.80 26.39 -6.27
N MET A 652 -29.03 25.61 -7.02
CA MET A 652 -28.89 25.76 -8.47
C MET A 652 -30.20 25.46 -9.20
N ILE A 653 -30.88 24.37 -8.81
CA ILE A 653 -32.18 24.00 -9.37
C ILE A 653 -33.26 25.04 -9.07
N GLU A 654 -33.30 25.59 -7.85
CA GLU A 654 -34.22 26.69 -7.51
C GLU A 654 -33.99 27.92 -8.41
N THR A 655 -32.73 28.25 -8.68
CA THR A 655 -32.35 29.34 -9.60
C THR A 655 -32.73 29.01 -11.05
N ALA A 656 -32.53 27.77 -11.49
CA ALA A 656 -32.91 27.32 -12.84
C ALA A 656 -34.42 27.40 -13.08
N LEU A 657 -35.23 27.00 -12.08
CA LEU A 657 -36.68 27.11 -12.13
C LEU A 657 -37.13 28.57 -12.22
N LYS A 658 -36.50 29.48 -11.47
CA LYS A 658 -36.78 30.92 -11.57
C LYS A 658 -36.44 31.47 -12.96
N ASN A 659 -35.27 31.14 -13.49
CA ASN A 659 -34.85 31.54 -14.84
C ASN A 659 -35.79 31.00 -15.92
N GLN A 660 -36.32 29.78 -15.76
CA GLN A 660 -37.31 29.19 -16.65
C GLN A 660 -38.64 29.96 -16.62
N GLU A 661 -39.12 30.30 -15.42
CA GLU A 661 -40.36 31.06 -15.23
C GLU A 661 -40.25 32.48 -15.80
N GLU A 662 -39.11 33.17 -15.61
CA GLU A 662 -38.84 34.49 -16.16
C GLU A 662 -38.82 34.52 -17.70
N GLN A 663 -38.53 33.39 -18.34
CA GLN A 663 -38.52 33.24 -19.80
C GLN A 663 -39.86 32.69 -20.34
N GLU A 664 -40.87 32.51 -19.48
CA GLU A 664 -42.19 31.99 -19.83
C GLU A 664 -42.15 30.58 -20.49
N ILE A 665 -41.18 29.75 -20.11
CA ILE A 665 -41.00 28.39 -20.67
C ILE A 665 -41.82 27.38 -19.85
N SER A 666 -42.58 26.52 -20.54
CA SER A 666 -43.37 25.47 -19.88
C SER A 666 -42.51 24.52 -19.08
N ARG A 667 -43.02 24.10 -17.91
CA ARG A 667 -42.43 23.02 -17.10
C ARG A 667 -42.54 21.64 -17.75
N ASP A 668 -43.30 21.48 -18.84
CA ASP A 668 -43.32 20.25 -19.65
C ASP A 668 -42.22 20.23 -20.72
N SER A 669 -41.60 21.39 -20.98
CA SER A 669 -40.53 21.53 -21.98
C SER A 669 -39.15 21.26 -21.38
N ILE A 670 -38.90 21.76 -20.17
CA ILE A 670 -37.65 21.57 -19.43
C ILE A 670 -37.97 21.15 -17.99
N HIS A 671 -37.45 20.01 -17.58
CA HIS A 671 -37.64 19.42 -16.26
C HIS A 671 -36.36 19.58 -15.43
N PHE A 672 -36.31 20.56 -14.53
CA PHE A 672 -35.21 20.74 -13.59
C PHE A 672 -35.43 19.97 -12.28
N TYR A 673 -34.46 19.16 -11.86
CA TYR A 673 -34.54 18.41 -10.59
C TYR A 673 -33.17 18.15 -9.94
N PRO A 674 -33.09 18.04 -8.60
CA PRO A 674 -31.83 17.75 -7.93
C PRO A 674 -31.49 16.25 -8.02
N MET A 675 -30.28 15.92 -8.48
CA MET A 675 -29.78 14.54 -8.55
C MET A 675 -28.24 14.50 -8.59
N ASN A 676 -27.64 13.51 -7.93
CA ASN A 676 -26.22 13.19 -8.15
C ASN A 676 -26.08 12.47 -9.49
N ALA A 677 -25.17 12.91 -10.36
CA ALA A 677 -24.93 12.28 -11.66
C ALA A 677 -24.64 10.76 -11.58
N MET A 678 -24.02 10.31 -10.49
CA MET A 678 -23.75 8.89 -10.25
C MET A 678 -25.00 8.07 -9.92
N ASP A 679 -26.09 8.70 -9.50
CA ASP A 679 -27.39 8.06 -9.26
C ASP A 679 -28.24 7.94 -10.54
N LEU A 680 -27.71 8.34 -11.71
CA LEU A 680 -28.39 8.20 -12.99
C LEU A 680 -28.63 6.71 -13.33
N GLU A 681 -29.91 6.35 -13.40
CA GLU A 681 -30.40 5.02 -13.80
C GLU A 681 -31.33 5.12 -15.03
N ALA A 682 -30.81 5.63 -16.14
CA ALA A 682 -31.51 5.67 -17.42
C ALA A 682 -30.95 4.64 -18.41
N THR A 683 -31.85 4.02 -19.20
CA THR A 683 -31.46 3.07 -20.26
C THR A 683 -32.23 3.39 -21.54
N SER A 684 -31.50 3.71 -22.61
CA SER A 684 -32.06 3.99 -23.96
C SER A 684 -33.24 4.97 -23.95
N ALA A 685 -33.11 6.05 -23.17
CA ALA A 685 -34.17 7.02 -22.97
C ALA A 685 -33.97 8.31 -23.80
N TYR A 686 -32.73 8.68 -24.09
CA TYR A 686 -32.37 9.99 -24.64
C TYR A 686 -31.79 9.91 -26.04
N ASP A 687 -32.16 10.87 -26.88
CA ASP A 687 -31.58 11.06 -28.21
C ASP A 687 -30.27 11.85 -28.13
N VAL A 688 -30.18 12.77 -27.16
CA VAL A 688 -28.99 13.60 -26.91
C VAL A 688 -28.67 13.63 -25.43
N VAL A 689 -27.38 13.47 -25.10
CA VAL A 689 -26.84 13.78 -23.78
C VAL A 689 -25.94 15.00 -23.93
N PHE A 690 -26.25 16.05 -23.19
CA PHE A 690 -25.52 17.30 -23.14
C PHE A 690 -24.92 17.49 -21.74
N SER A 691 -23.69 17.99 -21.67
CA SER A 691 -23.12 18.45 -20.40
C SER A 691 -22.09 19.53 -20.64
N ASN A 692 -22.23 20.66 -19.96
CA ASN A 692 -21.30 21.77 -20.07
C ASN A 692 -20.64 22.05 -18.72
N ALA A 693 -19.31 22.00 -18.68
CA ALA A 693 -18.50 22.39 -17.53
C ALA A 693 -18.85 21.68 -16.20
N THR A 694 -19.36 20.44 -16.27
CA THR A 694 -19.74 19.64 -15.10
C THR A 694 -18.91 18.38 -14.93
N LEU A 695 -18.72 17.58 -15.99
CA LEU A 695 -18.20 16.20 -15.83
C LEU A 695 -16.76 16.11 -15.30
N HIS A 696 -15.96 17.18 -15.37
CA HIS A 696 -14.64 17.22 -14.75
C HIS A 696 -14.69 17.18 -13.21
N TRP A 697 -15.85 17.48 -12.60
CA TRP A 697 -16.10 17.31 -11.16
C TRP A 697 -16.44 15.87 -10.77
N VAL A 698 -16.69 14.99 -11.74
CA VAL A 698 -17.00 13.56 -11.52
C VAL A 698 -15.73 12.76 -11.68
N VAL A 699 -15.17 12.31 -10.56
CA VAL A 699 -13.87 11.61 -10.49
C VAL A 699 -13.96 10.23 -11.15
N GLU A 700 -15.08 9.53 -10.97
CA GLU A 700 -15.40 8.22 -11.54
C GLU A 700 -15.81 8.33 -13.02
N SER A 701 -15.00 9.04 -13.82
CA SER A 701 -15.30 9.39 -15.21
C SER A 701 -15.69 8.17 -16.06
N LYS A 702 -14.96 7.05 -15.96
CA LYS A 702 -15.28 5.79 -16.68
C LYS A 702 -16.70 5.31 -16.41
N GLU A 703 -17.11 5.24 -15.14
CA GLU A 703 -18.46 4.81 -14.78
C GLU A 703 -19.51 5.84 -15.23
N MET A 704 -19.20 7.13 -15.08
CA MET A 704 -20.09 8.20 -15.52
C MET A 704 -20.36 8.13 -17.02
N TYR A 705 -19.32 8.05 -17.87
CA TYR A 705 -19.51 7.93 -19.32
C TYR A 705 -20.19 6.62 -19.71
N ALA A 706 -20.00 5.52 -18.97
CA ALA A 706 -20.77 4.28 -19.18
C ALA A 706 -22.26 4.45 -18.86
N LYS A 707 -22.62 5.22 -17.81
CA LYS A 707 -24.01 5.60 -17.50
C LYS A 707 -24.61 6.48 -18.59
N LEU A 708 -23.86 7.47 -19.10
CA LEU A 708 -24.32 8.32 -20.22
C LEU A 708 -24.53 7.49 -21.50
N PHE A 709 -23.61 6.59 -21.81
CA PHE A 709 -23.74 5.66 -22.93
C PHE A 709 -24.98 4.77 -22.78
N ARG A 710 -25.26 4.25 -21.58
CA ARG A 710 -26.48 3.47 -21.31
C ARG A 710 -27.74 4.31 -21.49
N ALA A 711 -27.73 5.55 -21.03
CA ALA A 711 -28.88 6.46 -21.09
C ALA A 711 -29.28 6.84 -22.54
N LEU A 712 -28.31 6.89 -23.47
CA LEU A 712 -28.57 7.16 -24.88
C LEU A 712 -29.30 6.01 -25.57
N LYS A 713 -30.24 6.33 -26.48
CA LYS A 713 -30.80 5.40 -27.46
C LYS A 713 -29.74 5.00 -28.50
N PRO A 714 -29.91 3.87 -29.22
CA PRO A 714 -29.10 3.58 -30.40
C PRO A 714 -29.06 4.77 -31.36
N ASN A 715 -27.89 5.10 -31.90
CA ASN A 715 -27.64 6.31 -32.71
C ASN A 715 -27.83 7.65 -31.99
N GLY A 716 -28.08 7.64 -30.68
CA GLY A 716 -28.07 8.85 -29.86
C GLY A 716 -26.67 9.44 -29.74
N PHE A 717 -26.60 10.76 -29.53
CA PHE A 717 -25.36 11.52 -29.57
C PHE A 717 -25.01 12.18 -28.24
N LEU A 718 -23.72 12.19 -27.93
CA LEU A 718 -23.12 12.83 -26.75
C LEU A 718 -22.43 14.13 -27.16
N ALA A 719 -22.69 15.21 -26.43
CA ALA A 719 -22.00 16.49 -26.54
C ALA A 719 -21.55 16.97 -25.15
N VAL A 720 -20.24 17.03 -24.94
CA VAL A 720 -19.66 17.39 -23.63
C VAL A 720 -18.60 18.46 -23.77
N HIS A 721 -18.61 19.42 -22.86
CA HIS A 721 -17.50 20.34 -22.63
C HIS A 721 -16.94 20.17 -21.22
N GLN A 722 -15.62 20.06 -21.10
CA GLN A 722 -14.91 20.04 -19.82
C GLN A 722 -13.48 20.61 -19.93
N GLY A 723 -12.84 20.85 -18.78
CA GLY A 723 -11.44 21.29 -18.75
C GLY A 723 -10.49 20.19 -19.23
N GLY A 724 -9.46 20.58 -19.98
CA GLY A 724 -8.37 19.71 -20.42
C GLY A 724 -7.14 19.83 -19.53
N ALA A 725 -6.21 18.89 -19.68
CA ALA A 725 -4.98 18.79 -18.91
C ALA A 725 -4.26 20.15 -18.78
N GLY A 726 -3.86 20.51 -17.55
CA GLY A 726 -3.16 21.76 -17.25
C GLY A 726 -4.06 23.01 -17.14
N CYS A 727 -5.37 22.90 -17.30
CA CYS A 727 -6.27 24.04 -17.17
C CYS A 727 -6.11 24.74 -15.81
N TYR A 728 -5.92 26.06 -15.82
CA TYR A 728 -5.75 26.93 -14.65
C TYR A 728 -4.51 26.66 -13.79
N VAL A 729 -3.48 25.98 -14.33
CA VAL A 729 -2.26 25.63 -13.57
C VAL A 729 -1.66 26.81 -12.80
N GLY A 730 -1.56 28.00 -13.43
CA GLY A 730 -1.01 29.18 -12.79
C GLY A 730 -1.87 29.74 -11.65
N LEU A 731 -3.19 29.70 -11.78
CA LEU A 731 -4.11 30.14 -10.72
C LEU A 731 -4.03 29.17 -9.52
N HIS A 732 -3.93 27.87 -9.78
CA HIS A 732 -3.68 26.90 -8.72
C HIS A 732 -2.35 27.14 -8.01
N ASP A 733 -1.29 27.50 -8.73
CA ASP A 733 0.01 27.81 -8.12
C ASP A 733 -0.06 29.02 -7.18
N ILE A 734 -0.85 30.05 -7.52
CA ILE A 734 -1.07 31.19 -6.64
C ILE A 734 -1.84 30.78 -5.38
N VAL A 735 -2.84 29.91 -5.49
CA VAL A 735 -3.55 29.38 -4.30
C VAL A 735 -2.58 28.65 -3.37
N LYS A 736 -1.67 27.82 -3.91
CA LYS A 736 -0.65 27.13 -3.09
C LYS A 736 0.22 28.13 -2.34
N ARG A 737 0.70 29.15 -3.02
CA ARG A 737 1.52 30.19 -2.39
C ARG A 737 0.75 30.97 -1.32
N ALA A 738 -0.55 31.20 -1.52
CA ALA A 738 -1.41 31.78 -0.50
C ALA A 738 -1.55 30.86 0.72
N ILE A 739 -1.63 29.54 0.52
CA ILE A 739 -1.65 28.53 1.61
C ILE A 739 -0.34 28.58 2.40
N ASP A 740 0.80 28.56 1.71
CA ASP A 740 2.13 28.57 2.33
C ASP A 740 2.36 29.87 3.12
N LEU A 741 1.99 31.03 2.56
CA LEU A 741 2.11 32.32 3.25
C LEU A 741 1.25 32.43 4.51
N LEU A 742 0.17 31.65 4.58
CA LEU A 742 -0.77 31.66 5.70
C LEU A 742 -0.51 30.55 6.73
N ASP A 743 0.53 29.72 6.53
CA ASP A 743 0.85 28.56 7.36
C ASP A 743 -0.36 27.59 7.49
N LEU A 744 -1.03 27.34 6.35
CA LEU A 744 -2.24 26.52 6.27
C LEU A 744 -2.00 25.12 5.71
N GLU A 745 -0.75 24.75 5.43
CA GLU A 745 -0.35 23.48 4.79
C GLU A 745 -0.92 22.27 5.53
N MET A 746 -1.05 22.36 6.86
CA MET A 746 -1.63 21.30 7.69
C MET A 746 -3.06 20.89 7.27
N TYR A 747 -3.90 21.84 6.82
CA TYR A 747 -5.28 21.56 6.39
C TYR A 747 -5.35 20.83 5.05
N TYR A 748 -4.26 20.89 4.30
CA TYR A 748 -4.12 20.29 2.97
C TYR A 748 -3.20 19.06 2.99
N GLN A 749 -2.68 18.67 4.16
CA GLN A 749 -2.02 17.38 4.36
C GLN A 749 -2.97 16.28 3.91
N ASN A 750 -2.60 15.57 2.84
CA ASN A 750 -3.37 14.48 2.23
C ASN A 750 -4.58 14.91 1.37
N TRP A 751 -4.58 16.10 0.77
CA TRP A 751 -5.68 16.56 -0.11
C TRP A 751 -5.29 16.79 -1.59
N THR A 752 -6.09 16.28 -2.54
CA THR A 752 -6.00 16.60 -3.98
C THR A 752 -7.09 17.57 -4.27
N TYR A 753 -6.78 18.42 -5.24
CA TYR A 753 -7.81 19.10 -5.96
C TYR A 753 -8.72 18.08 -6.69
N PRO A 754 -10.05 18.10 -6.49
CA PRO A 754 -10.94 17.01 -6.85
C PRO A 754 -11.48 17.09 -8.29
N ILE A 755 -10.67 17.58 -9.22
CA ILE A 755 -11.06 17.73 -10.62
C ILE A 755 -10.19 16.81 -11.47
N TYR A 756 -10.82 16.16 -12.45
CA TYR A 756 -10.12 15.40 -13.47
C TYR A 756 -10.06 16.20 -14.78
N TYR A 757 -8.85 16.58 -15.17
CA TYR A 757 -8.56 17.23 -16.44
C TYR A 757 -7.87 16.24 -17.40
N PRO A 758 -8.61 15.53 -18.26
CA PRO A 758 -8.00 14.58 -19.20
C PRO A 758 -7.18 15.29 -20.27
N SER A 759 -6.21 14.58 -20.84
CA SER A 759 -5.66 14.99 -22.15
C SER A 759 -6.70 14.72 -23.25
N LYS A 760 -6.54 15.36 -24.42
CA LYS A 760 -7.38 15.08 -25.59
C LYS A 760 -7.40 13.57 -25.93
N ASN A 761 -6.22 12.94 -25.95
CA ASN A 761 -6.08 11.53 -26.33
C ASN A 761 -6.75 10.60 -25.30
N ASP A 762 -6.57 10.88 -24.00
CA ASP A 762 -7.24 10.10 -22.94
C ASP A 762 -8.74 10.20 -23.05
N PHE A 763 -9.25 11.39 -23.38
CA PHE A 763 -10.68 11.61 -23.49
C PHE A 763 -11.26 10.90 -24.73
N GLU A 764 -10.57 10.96 -25.88
CA GLU A 764 -10.95 10.17 -27.06
C GLU A 764 -10.94 8.67 -26.78
N HIS A 765 -9.89 8.18 -26.12
CA HIS A 765 -9.75 6.77 -25.77
C HIS A 765 -10.85 6.32 -24.81
N LEU A 766 -11.17 7.11 -23.78
CA LEU A 766 -12.26 6.87 -22.85
C LEU A 766 -13.60 6.67 -23.58
N LEU A 767 -13.94 7.57 -24.49
CA LEU A 767 -15.18 7.47 -25.27
C LEU A 767 -15.20 6.23 -26.16
N LYS A 768 -14.10 5.92 -26.86
CA LYS A 768 -13.98 4.73 -27.71
C LYS A 768 -14.15 3.43 -26.91
N VAL A 769 -13.44 3.29 -25.79
CA VAL A 769 -13.53 2.09 -24.93
C VAL A 769 -14.92 1.95 -24.28
N THR A 770 -15.61 3.06 -24.03
CA THR A 770 -17.00 3.04 -23.53
C THR A 770 -17.98 2.50 -24.57
N GLY A 771 -17.63 2.52 -25.87
CA GLY A 771 -18.46 2.05 -26.97
C GLY A 771 -18.97 3.16 -27.89
N PHE A 772 -18.56 4.42 -27.69
CA PHE A 772 -18.91 5.49 -28.62
C PHE A 772 -18.18 5.33 -29.95
N THR A 773 -18.89 5.63 -31.03
CA THR A 773 -18.41 5.68 -32.41
C THR A 773 -18.38 7.14 -32.89
N ASN A 774 -17.70 7.41 -34.00
CA ASN A 774 -17.54 8.77 -34.54
C ASN A 774 -17.03 9.78 -33.50
N VAL A 775 -16.11 9.34 -32.63
CA VAL A 775 -15.57 10.16 -31.56
C VAL A 775 -14.74 11.31 -32.13
N GLN A 776 -15.07 12.53 -31.73
CA GLN A 776 -14.32 13.74 -32.05
C GLN A 776 -14.08 14.54 -30.76
N VAL A 777 -12.83 14.91 -30.49
CA VAL A 777 -12.48 15.81 -29.38
C VAL A 777 -11.70 16.99 -29.93
N GLU A 778 -12.28 18.18 -29.80
CA GLU A 778 -11.63 19.45 -30.10
C GLU A 778 -10.94 19.98 -28.84
N SER A 779 -9.68 20.34 -28.98
CA SER A 779 -8.86 20.94 -27.92
C SER A 779 -8.65 22.41 -28.25
N VAL A 780 -8.99 23.27 -27.29
CA VAL A 780 -8.88 24.72 -27.38
C VAL A 780 -8.04 25.20 -26.20
N GLU A 781 -6.87 25.74 -26.50
CA GLU A 781 -5.92 26.27 -25.53
C GLU A 781 -5.80 27.79 -25.70
N THR A 782 -5.81 28.53 -24.59
CA THR A 782 -5.62 29.99 -24.60
C THR A 782 -4.74 30.42 -23.43
N ASP A 783 -4.10 31.58 -23.56
CA ASP A 783 -3.37 32.21 -22.46
C ASP A 783 -4.30 32.80 -21.40
N GLY A 784 -5.62 32.82 -21.67
CA GLY A 784 -6.67 33.31 -20.79
C GLY A 784 -6.77 34.83 -20.73
N SER A 785 -6.06 35.55 -21.61
CA SER A 785 -6.08 37.02 -21.70
C SER A 785 -7.45 37.57 -22.09
N GLU A 786 -8.28 36.78 -22.77
CA GLU A 786 -9.65 37.12 -23.15
C GLU A 786 -10.63 37.17 -21.96
N TYR A 787 -10.25 36.60 -20.80
CA TYR A 787 -11.07 36.56 -19.60
C TYR A 787 -10.59 37.62 -18.58
N LEU A 788 -11.18 38.81 -18.64
CA LEU A 788 -10.79 39.95 -17.80
C LEU A 788 -10.82 39.65 -16.29
N ASP A 789 -11.83 38.90 -15.83
CA ASP A 789 -12.07 38.61 -14.40
C ASP A 789 -11.82 37.14 -14.04
N LEU A 790 -10.91 36.45 -14.75
CA LEU A 790 -10.70 35.01 -14.58
C LEU A 790 -10.27 34.64 -13.16
N GLU A 791 -9.45 35.46 -12.52
CA GLU A 791 -8.95 35.23 -11.17
C GLU A 791 -10.09 35.27 -10.15
N GLU A 792 -11.03 36.21 -10.31
CA GLU A 792 -12.22 36.33 -9.46
C GLU A 792 -13.20 35.19 -9.72
N ASN A 793 -13.42 34.83 -10.99
CA ASN A 793 -14.22 33.67 -11.37
C ASN A 793 -13.64 32.36 -10.79
N PHE A 794 -12.30 32.23 -10.83
CA PHE A 794 -11.61 31.11 -10.22
C PHE A 794 -11.72 31.14 -8.69
N ALA A 795 -11.62 32.31 -8.05
CA ALA A 795 -11.83 32.45 -6.61
C ALA A 795 -13.25 32.06 -6.16
N ASN A 796 -14.24 32.23 -7.02
CA ASN A 796 -15.65 31.94 -6.74
C ASN A 796 -16.06 30.51 -7.09
N ALA A 797 -15.38 29.85 -8.04
CA ALA A 797 -15.73 28.50 -8.48
C ALA A 797 -14.58 27.49 -8.32
N GLY A 798 -13.40 27.80 -8.85
CA GLY A 798 -12.22 26.93 -8.81
C GLY A 798 -11.57 26.82 -7.42
N MET A 799 -11.73 27.82 -6.56
CA MET A 799 -11.17 27.78 -5.20
C MET A 799 -12.06 27.05 -4.19
N LEU A 800 -13.34 26.80 -4.49
CA LEU A 800 -14.27 26.19 -3.54
C LEU A 800 -13.74 24.90 -2.91
N PRO A 801 -13.10 23.97 -3.67
CA PRO A 801 -12.50 22.79 -3.06
C PRO A 801 -11.42 23.10 -2.03
N TYR A 802 -10.64 24.17 -2.23
CA TYR A 802 -9.63 24.61 -1.26
C TYR A 802 -10.33 25.18 -0.02
N LEU A 803 -11.28 26.10 -0.22
CA LEU A 803 -11.98 26.79 0.86
C LEU A 803 -12.73 25.81 1.77
N HIS A 804 -13.41 24.80 1.22
CA HIS A 804 -14.17 23.82 2.01
C HIS A 804 -13.30 22.93 2.93
N ARG A 805 -11.96 22.95 2.78
CA ARG A 805 -11.04 22.26 3.70
C ARG A 805 -10.73 23.06 4.95
N LEU A 806 -11.00 24.36 4.91
CA LEU A 806 -10.68 25.28 6.00
C LEU A 806 -11.91 25.53 6.88
N PRO A 807 -11.70 25.72 8.20
CA PRO A 807 -12.68 26.38 9.06
C PRO A 807 -13.17 27.69 8.43
N THR A 808 -14.45 28.03 8.55
CA THR A 808 -15.09 29.19 7.90
C THR A 808 -14.30 30.49 8.09
N GLN A 809 -13.71 30.70 9.27
CA GLN A 809 -12.91 31.90 9.60
C GLN A 809 -11.63 32.05 8.75
N LEU A 810 -11.10 30.94 8.22
CA LEU A 810 -9.87 30.91 7.42
C LEU A 810 -10.15 30.93 5.91
N GLN A 811 -11.40 30.65 5.48
CA GLN A 811 -11.80 30.65 4.08
C GLN A 811 -11.64 32.04 3.45
N ASP A 812 -12.20 33.06 4.09
CA ASP A 812 -12.11 34.45 3.63
C ASP A 812 -10.66 34.94 3.61
N LYS A 813 -9.86 34.51 4.59
CA LYS A 813 -8.43 34.86 4.66
C LYS A 813 -7.68 34.31 3.46
N LEU A 814 -7.86 33.02 3.14
CA LEU A 814 -7.23 32.39 1.98
C LEU A 814 -7.67 33.06 0.66
N LYS A 815 -8.99 33.25 0.48
CA LYS A 815 -9.54 33.88 -0.74
C LYS A 815 -8.97 35.29 -0.94
N LYS A 816 -8.90 36.11 0.12
CA LYS A 816 -8.33 37.45 0.07
C LYS A 816 -6.84 37.44 -0.26
N THR A 817 -6.06 36.58 0.39
CA THR A 817 -4.62 36.46 0.12
C THR A 817 -4.34 36.02 -1.32
N TYR A 818 -5.12 35.06 -1.84
CA TYR A 818 -5.04 34.67 -3.25
C TYR A 818 -5.28 35.85 -4.20
N LEU A 819 -6.35 36.63 -4.00
CA LEU A 819 -6.67 37.79 -4.84
C LEU A 819 -5.60 38.88 -4.74
N GLU A 820 -4.99 39.08 -3.56
CA GLU A 820 -3.88 40.01 -3.37
C GLU A 820 -2.62 39.57 -4.12
N LEU A 821 -2.31 38.26 -4.14
CA LEU A 821 -1.20 37.72 -4.90
C LEU A 821 -1.41 37.86 -6.41
N CYS A 822 -2.62 37.56 -6.91
CA CYS A 822 -2.98 37.76 -8.32
C CYS A 822 -2.81 39.21 -8.78
N LYS A 823 -2.93 40.20 -7.88
CA LYS A 823 -2.69 41.62 -8.20
C LYS A 823 -1.23 42.02 -8.18
N LYS A 824 -0.42 41.34 -7.36
CA LYS A 824 1.02 41.64 -7.19
C LYS A 824 1.88 40.97 -8.25
N GLU A 825 1.40 39.87 -8.79
CA GLU A 825 2.13 38.99 -9.68
C GLU A 825 1.26 38.71 -10.89
N GLU A 826 1.83 38.79 -12.08
CA GLU A 826 1.10 38.46 -13.29
C GLU A 826 0.76 36.98 -13.27
N ALA A 827 -0.51 36.67 -12.97
CA ALA A 827 -1.00 35.31 -12.86
C ALA A 827 -1.01 34.64 -14.24
N ASN A 828 -0.44 33.44 -14.36
CA ASN A 828 -0.62 32.64 -15.57
C ASN A 828 -2.08 32.16 -15.64
N LYS A 829 -2.82 32.69 -16.61
CA LYS A 829 -4.25 32.46 -16.83
C LYS A 829 -4.55 31.34 -17.81
N TYR A 830 -3.56 30.52 -18.16
CA TYR A 830 -3.71 29.45 -19.14
C TYR A 830 -4.98 28.62 -18.94
N THR A 831 -5.76 28.48 -20.02
CA THR A 831 -6.96 27.64 -20.04
C THR A 831 -6.87 26.59 -21.14
N HIS A 832 -7.36 25.40 -20.85
CA HIS A 832 -7.46 24.30 -21.81
C HIS A 832 -8.86 23.72 -21.72
N ARG A 833 -9.56 23.70 -22.85
CA ARG A 833 -10.95 23.22 -22.97
C ARG A 833 -11.02 22.08 -23.97
N LEU A 834 -11.80 21.06 -23.63
CA LEU A 834 -12.09 19.93 -24.48
C LEU A 834 -13.59 19.91 -24.79
N TYR A 835 -13.92 19.94 -26.07
CA TYR A 835 -15.28 19.75 -26.59
C TYR A 835 -15.33 18.38 -27.25
N ALA A 836 -16.09 17.46 -26.68
CA ALA A 836 -16.13 16.06 -27.06
C ALA A 836 -17.50 15.65 -27.58
N PHE A 837 -17.47 14.86 -28.64
CA PHE A 837 -18.62 14.41 -29.40
C PHE A 837 -18.50 12.91 -29.67
N GLY A 838 -19.62 12.18 -29.64
CA GLY A 838 -19.64 10.76 -29.94
C GLY A 838 -21.04 10.21 -30.13
N VAL A 839 -21.18 9.15 -30.93
CA VAL A 839 -22.46 8.49 -31.23
C VAL A 839 -22.49 7.13 -30.57
N LYS A 840 -23.61 6.76 -29.95
CA LYS A 840 -23.81 5.41 -29.44
C LYS A 840 -23.88 4.42 -30.60
N GLY A 841 -22.88 3.54 -30.71
CA GLY A 841 -22.86 2.48 -31.70
C GLY A 841 -23.94 1.43 -31.46
N ASP A 842 -24.28 0.67 -32.50
CA ASP A 842 -25.12 -0.52 -32.39
C ASP A 842 -24.31 -1.62 -31.68
N LEU A 843 -24.76 -2.04 -30.49
CA LEU A 843 -24.21 -3.19 -29.77
C LEU A 843 -25.00 -4.46 -30.10
#